data_AF-A0A7L1LHZ2-F1
#
_entry.id   AF-A0A7L1LHZ2-F1
#
_cell.length_a   1.000
_cell.length_b   1.000
_cell.length_c   1.000
_cell.angle_alpha   90.00
_cell.angle_beta   90.00
_cell.angle_gamma   90.00
#
_symmetry.space_group_name_H-M   'P 1'
#
loop_
_entity.id
_entity.type
_entity.pdbx_description
1 polymer ?
#
loop_
_entity_poly.entity_id
_entity_poly.type
_entity_poly.pdbx_seq_one_letter_code
_entity_poly.pdbx_strand_id
1 'polypeptide(L)'
;MEIKEERSSEEARQFLPSSQVDSLGEPQFTSIQRIANEPKLEFSLACKDLVAATRDRKLNTFIQVSVVHPAEHILTRYSSTEIVEGTRDPLFLTGVTFPPEYPIYEETKIKLTVYDVKDKSQDTVRTSVLPDHKEPRADVGRSFLGCTTFRVGDLVKSKEQQLTLTLRTSDGGKTVGTIEVNLVKMGELEDGETDNITTDAQDQKCALVRECTATEGLSGKDNLPSLNAVLKNPICKLYRFPTSDNKWMRIREQMAETTLSFHVPKELINLHIKEDMRRNQELKDLGELAPHWDNMRKSVIAHCDQMLSMYQDTLAELGKHTGSSFKSSCSKGEKTLEFIPINLHLQRMHVHSPRLKDALYDVITVGAPAAHFQGFKNGGLRKLLSKFEAERRNTGYQCIYYSPENTAKAKEVLSNINHLQPLISSHADLLLNSASQHSPDSLKNSLKMLSEKTELFVHAFKDQLVRSALLALYTARPGCVLKKPAVPRNSAEEGGDLQHQDHPSQIKRQDSIPHHSEYDEEEWDRVWANVGKSLNCVIAMVDRLLEKDNISNIKEGENDPSAADCKVLHTGGDWYEQLYPLVITLKDCMGEVVTRAKQSMAFVLLQELACGLPQCLMLTLRRDIVFSQALAGLVCGFIIKLHTGLHDQGFLQQLHTVGLLVQYEGLLSTYSEEAGMLEDMAVGISDLQKVMFKVIEAKSEDFLPIITGRREHYVIEVQLPAKMFELLPQEIKEGKLLRMYPVLFNVGINEQQTLAERFGDTTLQENINQENLELLKEYYKLFTEKMPPDCLPHFQEQNDLKGLLENLHQNIQAKKRKNVEIMWLAATICRKLNGVRFTCCKSAKDRTSMSVTLEQCSILRDEHQLHKDFFIRALDCMRREGCRIENVLKNVKCRKYAFNMIQLMAFPKYYRPPEGTYGKADT
;
A
#
# COMPACT_ATOMS: atom_id res chain seq x y z
N MET A 1 11.03 -34.93 -21.81
CA MET A 1 10.86 -36.37 -21.59
C MET A 1 9.64 -36.52 -20.71
N GLU A 2 8.57 -37.00 -21.32
CA GLU A 2 7.23 -37.36 -20.80
C GLU A 2 6.51 -36.41 -19.82
N ILE A 3 5.51 -35.76 -20.41
CA ILE A 3 4.43 -34.98 -19.79
C ILE A 3 3.46 -35.98 -19.13
N LYS A 4 3.26 -35.86 -17.81
CA LYS A 4 2.12 -36.48 -17.13
C LYS A 4 1.13 -35.37 -16.79
N GLU A 5 -0.01 -35.41 -17.45
CA GLU A 5 -1.22 -34.65 -17.13
C GLU A 5 -1.69 -35.04 -15.72
N GLU A 6 -1.69 -34.08 -14.79
CA GLU A 6 -2.40 -34.21 -13.53
C GLU A 6 -3.85 -33.74 -13.72
N ARG A 7 -4.76 -34.68 -13.42
CA ARG A 7 -6.20 -34.51 -13.42
C ARG A 7 -6.63 -33.44 -12.43
N SER A 8 -7.62 -32.66 -12.85
CA SER A 8 -8.38 -31.68 -12.09
C SER A 8 -8.78 -32.17 -10.69
N SER A 9 -8.31 -31.46 -9.66
CA SER A 9 -8.74 -31.63 -8.26
C SER A 9 -9.95 -30.75 -7.95
N GLU A 10 -11.14 -31.18 -8.37
CA GLU A 10 -12.38 -30.82 -7.66
C GLU A 10 -12.43 -31.71 -6.41
N GLU A 11 -11.99 -31.19 -5.26
CA GLU A 11 -12.43 -31.60 -3.91
C GLU A 11 -11.59 -30.88 -2.85
N ALA A 12 -11.88 -29.58 -2.68
CA ALA A 12 -11.50 -28.84 -1.49
C ALA A 12 -12.68 -27.96 -1.06
N ARG A 13 -13.83 -28.60 -0.81
CA ARG A 13 -14.89 -27.95 -0.03
C ARG A 13 -14.43 -27.91 1.43
N GLN A 14 -14.03 -26.74 1.88
CA GLN A 14 -14.14 -26.40 3.29
C GLN A 14 -15.61 -26.62 3.68
N PHE A 15 -15.86 -27.64 4.49
CA PHE A 15 -17.18 -27.88 5.06
C PHE A 15 -17.48 -26.77 6.08
N LEU A 16 -18.07 -25.69 5.61
CA LEU A 16 -19.07 -24.96 6.37
C LEU A 16 -20.32 -25.85 6.41
N PRO A 17 -20.98 -26.06 7.56
CA PRO A 17 -22.23 -26.82 7.58
C PRO A 17 -23.25 -26.11 6.69
N SER A 18 -23.77 -26.83 5.69
CA SER A 18 -24.78 -26.34 4.76
C SER A 18 -26.10 -26.09 5.49
N SER A 19 -26.63 -24.86 5.37
CA SER A 19 -28.02 -24.56 5.75
C SER A 19 -28.97 -25.18 4.73
N GLN A 20 -29.40 -26.42 4.98
CA GLN A 20 -30.62 -26.95 4.36
C GLN A 20 -31.79 -26.65 5.29
N VAL A 21 -32.70 -25.83 4.77
CA VAL A 21 -33.99 -25.51 5.37
C VAL A 21 -34.85 -26.75 5.28
N ASP A 22 -35.09 -27.41 6.41
CA ASP A 22 -36.26 -28.26 6.61
C ASP A 22 -36.89 -27.95 7.96
N SER A 23 -38.19 -27.73 7.91
CA SER A 23 -38.99 -27.09 8.94
C SER A 23 -39.29 -28.06 10.09
N LEU A 24 -38.50 -28.01 11.17
CA LEU A 24 -38.84 -28.50 12.52
C LEU A 24 -37.93 -27.77 13.52
N GLY A 25 -38.54 -27.03 14.47
CA GLY A 25 -37.92 -25.99 15.31
C GLY A 25 -36.43 -26.16 15.64
N GLU A 26 -35.59 -25.28 15.08
CA GLU A 26 -34.18 -25.19 15.45
C GLU A 26 -34.04 -24.82 16.94
N PRO A 27 -33.15 -25.49 17.69
CA PRO A 27 -32.82 -25.06 19.05
C PRO A 27 -32.23 -23.64 19.01
N GLN A 28 -32.94 -22.67 19.61
CA GLN A 28 -32.43 -21.31 19.78
C GLN A 28 -31.26 -21.33 20.77
N PHE A 29 -30.03 -21.30 20.25
CA PHE A 29 -28.83 -21.14 21.08
C PHE A 29 -28.56 -19.67 21.38
N THR A 30 -28.09 -19.39 22.59
CA THR A 30 -27.83 -18.01 23.02
C THR A 30 -26.49 -17.55 22.45
N SER A 31 -26.52 -16.58 21.51
CA SER A 31 -25.31 -16.01 20.92
C SER A 31 -24.58 -15.13 21.93
N ILE A 32 -23.25 -15.27 21.98
CA ILE A 32 -22.36 -14.32 22.66
C ILE A 32 -22.35 -13.00 21.85
N GLN A 33 -22.16 -11.86 22.52
CA GLN A 33 -22.15 -10.54 21.90
C GLN A 33 -21.20 -10.48 20.70
N ARG A 34 -21.70 -10.01 19.54
CA ARG A 34 -20.94 -9.98 18.28
C ARG A 34 -20.39 -8.59 18.01
N ILE A 35 -19.06 -8.49 17.95
CA ILE A 35 -18.34 -7.35 17.36
C ILE A 35 -17.57 -7.92 16.16
N ALA A 36 -17.75 -7.34 14.98
CA ALA A 36 -17.14 -7.86 13.76
C ALA A 36 -15.60 -7.71 13.80
N ASN A 37 -14.86 -8.69 13.28
CA ASN A 37 -13.39 -8.72 13.31
C ASN A 37 -12.74 -8.73 14.72
N GLU A 38 -13.53 -8.92 15.79
CA GLU A 38 -13.03 -9.20 17.14
C GLU A 38 -13.31 -10.65 17.56
N PRO A 39 -12.46 -11.26 18.40
CA PRO A 39 -12.72 -12.57 18.98
C PRO A 39 -14.05 -12.63 19.76
N LYS A 40 -14.79 -13.73 19.60
CA LYS A 40 -16.05 -13.98 20.32
C LYS A 40 -15.84 -14.33 21.80
N LEU A 41 -14.75 -15.02 22.10
CA LEU A 41 -14.42 -15.45 23.44
C LEU A 41 -12.90 -15.58 23.56
N GLU A 42 -12.33 -15.00 24.61
CA GLU A 42 -10.93 -15.15 24.96
C GLU A 42 -10.79 -15.47 26.44
N PHE A 43 -9.94 -16.44 26.76
CA PHE A 43 -9.62 -16.73 28.16
C PHE A 43 -8.18 -17.23 28.34
N SER A 44 -7.64 -17.04 29.53
CA SER A 44 -6.34 -17.58 29.93
C SER A 44 -6.50 -18.70 30.95
N LEU A 45 -5.47 -19.54 31.05
CA LEU A 45 -5.49 -20.76 31.84
C LEU A 45 -4.32 -20.77 32.84
N ALA A 46 -4.58 -21.30 34.03
CA ALA A 46 -3.56 -21.61 35.03
C ALA A 46 -3.96 -22.89 35.77
N CYS A 47 -3.01 -23.71 36.18
CA CYS A 47 -3.30 -24.81 37.11
C CYS A 47 -2.62 -24.57 38.45
N LYS A 48 -3.19 -25.14 39.51
CA LYS A 48 -2.62 -25.16 40.85
C LYS A 48 -2.67 -26.57 41.43
N ASP A 49 -1.68 -26.88 42.27
CA ASP A 49 -1.59 -28.11 43.05
C ASP A 49 -1.64 -29.39 42.21
N LEU A 50 -1.02 -29.41 41.02
CA LEU A 50 -1.02 -30.59 40.16
C LEU A 50 -0.29 -31.78 40.81
N VAL A 51 -0.98 -32.91 40.87
CA VAL A 51 -0.46 -34.13 41.51
C VAL A 51 0.41 -34.93 40.54
N ALA A 52 1.68 -35.09 40.89
CA ALA A 52 2.61 -35.96 40.16
C ALA A 52 2.49 -37.42 40.61
N ALA A 53 2.83 -38.36 39.72
CA ALA A 53 2.86 -39.80 40.03
C ALA A 53 3.88 -40.16 41.14
N THR A 54 4.93 -39.35 41.32
CA THR A 54 5.94 -39.49 42.37
C THR A 54 6.17 -38.15 43.08
N ARG A 55 6.41 -38.18 44.41
CA ARG A 55 6.45 -36.98 45.26
C ARG A 55 7.52 -35.94 44.90
N ASP A 56 8.61 -36.33 44.25
CA ASP A 56 9.72 -35.41 43.91
C ASP A 56 9.81 -35.06 42.42
N ARG A 57 8.93 -35.61 41.58
CA ARG A 57 8.95 -35.33 40.15
C ARG A 57 8.30 -33.98 39.86
N LYS A 58 9.05 -33.11 39.18
CA LYS A 58 8.54 -31.89 38.57
C LYS A 58 7.78 -32.24 37.28
N LEU A 59 6.63 -31.62 37.06
CA LEU A 59 5.76 -31.91 35.90
C LEU A 59 6.09 -30.98 34.73
N ASN A 60 5.92 -31.49 33.51
CA ASN A 60 5.99 -30.70 32.29
C ASN A 60 4.62 -30.71 31.64
N THR A 61 3.88 -29.62 31.75
CA THR A 61 2.42 -29.66 31.57
C THR A 61 1.95 -28.85 30.37
N PHE A 62 0.94 -29.34 29.67
CA PHE A 62 0.17 -28.57 28.71
C PHE A 62 -1.31 -28.91 28.83
N ILE A 63 -2.16 -28.00 28.38
CA ILE A 63 -3.61 -28.17 28.37
C ILE A 63 -4.07 -28.34 26.93
N GLN A 64 -4.78 -29.43 26.66
CA GLN A 64 -5.55 -29.61 25.45
C GLN A 64 -6.97 -29.07 25.65
N VAL A 65 -7.38 -28.19 24.75
CA VAL A 65 -8.72 -27.58 24.74
C VAL A 65 -9.56 -28.26 23.67
N SER A 66 -10.71 -28.77 24.08
CA SER A 66 -11.67 -29.41 23.20
C SER A 66 -13.05 -28.78 23.36
N VAL A 67 -13.79 -28.68 22.26
CA VAL A 67 -15.11 -28.02 22.19
C VAL A 67 -16.16 -29.07 21.90
N VAL A 68 -17.26 -29.01 22.65
CA VAL A 68 -18.47 -29.80 22.39
C VAL A 68 -19.56 -28.84 21.93
N HIS A 69 -19.90 -28.91 20.64
CA HIS A 69 -20.97 -28.10 20.07
C HIS A 69 -22.33 -28.53 20.66
N PRO A 70 -23.22 -27.59 21.04
CA PRO A 70 -24.45 -27.93 21.73
C PRO A 70 -25.45 -28.71 20.87
N ALA A 71 -25.40 -28.60 19.54
CA ALA A 71 -26.25 -29.37 18.62
C ALA A 71 -25.69 -30.75 18.27
N GLU A 72 -24.37 -30.87 18.08
CA GLU A 72 -23.75 -32.08 17.54
C GLU A 72 -23.30 -33.04 18.64
N HIS A 73 -23.06 -32.52 19.85
CA HIS A 73 -22.49 -33.26 20.99
C HIS A 73 -21.17 -34.01 20.70
N ILE A 74 -20.51 -33.72 19.56
CA ILE A 74 -19.21 -34.27 19.19
C ILE A 74 -18.11 -33.45 19.88
N LEU A 75 -17.17 -34.15 20.51
CA LEU A 75 -15.98 -33.55 21.10
C LEU A 75 -14.93 -33.32 20.01
N THR A 76 -14.67 -32.06 19.67
CA THR A 76 -13.64 -31.68 18.69
C THR A 76 -12.41 -31.10 19.40
N ARG A 77 -11.20 -31.47 18.97
CA ARG A 77 -9.98 -30.84 19.48
C ARG A 77 -9.86 -29.45 18.84
N TYR A 78 -9.68 -28.43 19.67
CA TYR A 78 -9.63 -27.04 19.23
C TYR A 78 -8.21 -26.49 19.25
N SER A 79 -7.57 -26.48 20.42
CA SER A 79 -6.23 -25.91 20.58
C SER A 79 -5.45 -26.61 21.69
N SER A 80 -4.20 -26.19 21.90
CA SER A 80 -3.37 -26.60 23.03
C SER A 80 -2.51 -25.43 23.47
N THR A 81 -2.25 -25.33 24.77
CA THR A 81 -1.31 -24.34 25.33
C THR A 81 0.14 -24.75 25.05
N GLU A 82 1.09 -23.87 25.33
CA GLU A 82 2.49 -24.26 25.40
C GLU A 82 2.77 -25.22 26.57
N ILE A 83 3.95 -25.85 26.53
CA ILE A 83 4.42 -26.73 27.61
C ILE A 83 5.11 -25.88 28.68
N VAL A 84 4.61 -25.93 29.91
CA VAL A 84 5.22 -25.29 31.08
C VAL A 84 5.97 -26.35 31.88
N GLU A 85 7.29 -26.18 31.96
CA GLU A 85 8.20 -27.16 32.56
C GLU A 85 8.44 -26.91 34.05
N GLY A 86 8.65 -28.00 34.79
CA GLY A 86 9.30 -27.94 36.08
C GLY A 86 8.44 -27.49 37.27
N THR A 87 7.11 -27.44 37.15
CA THR A 87 6.21 -26.86 38.16
C THR A 87 4.93 -27.67 38.36
N ARG A 88 4.31 -27.54 39.54
CA ARG A 88 2.96 -28.05 39.84
C ARG A 88 1.88 -27.00 39.68
N ASP A 89 2.29 -25.75 39.53
CA ASP A 89 1.42 -24.58 39.41
C ASP A 89 1.73 -23.88 38.07
N PRO A 90 1.47 -24.55 36.92
CA PRO A 90 1.79 -23.99 35.62
C PRO A 90 0.89 -22.80 35.31
N LEU A 91 1.53 -21.66 35.01
CA LEU A 91 0.91 -20.48 34.44
C LEU A 91 1.22 -20.44 32.95
N PHE A 92 0.17 -20.49 32.13
CA PHE A 92 0.32 -20.52 30.67
C PHE A 92 0.37 -19.09 30.11
N LEU A 93 1.40 -18.83 29.32
CA LEU A 93 1.62 -17.60 28.57
C LEU A 93 0.63 -17.47 27.43
N THR A 94 0.18 -18.57 26.84
CA THR A 94 -0.83 -18.55 25.76
C THR A 94 -2.26 -18.63 26.30
N GLY A 95 -3.13 -17.82 25.71
CA GLY A 95 -4.58 -17.89 25.92
C GLY A 95 -5.29 -18.68 24.83
N VAL A 96 -6.58 -18.92 25.04
CA VAL A 96 -7.49 -19.50 24.05
C VAL A 96 -8.32 -18.40 23.44
N THR A 97 -8.34 -18.33 22.11
CA THR A 97 -9.06 -17.30 21.35
C THR A 97 -9.99 -17.95 20.35
N PHE A 98 -11.28 -17.61 20.40
CA PHE A 98 -12.29 -18.04 19.43
C PHE A 98 -12.57 -16.93 18.42
N PRO A 99 -12.34 -17.16 17.11
CA PRO A 99 -12.51 -16.12 16.11
C PRO A 99 -13.99 -15.74 15.90
N PRO A 100 -14.28 -14.56 15.34
CA PRO A 100 -15.64 -14.06 15.17
C PRO A 100 -16.57 -15.01 14.40
N GLU A 101 -16.03 -15.79 13.48
CA GLU A 101 -16.80 -16.70 12.62
C GLU A 101 -17.09 -18.04 13.30
N TYR A 102 -16.40 -18.37 14.41
CA TYR A 102 -16.55 -19.66 15.07
C TYR A 102 -17.93 -19.80 15.74
N PRO A 103 -18.65 -20.93 15.57
CA PRO A 103 -19.98 -21.14 16.14
C PRO A 103 -19.89 -21.51 17.64
N ILE A 104 -19.59 -20.51 18.48
CA ILE A 104 -19.57 -20.63 19.94
C ILE A 104 -20.77 -19.90 20.56
N TYR A 105 -21.44 -20.57 21.49
CA TYR A 105 -22.67 -20.14 22.17
C TYR A 105 -22.52 -20.29 23.67
N GLU A 106 -23.42 -19.70 24.46
CA GLU A 106 -23.39 -19.88 25.92
C GLU A 106 -23.54 -21.35 26.34
N GLU A 107 -24.28 -22.15 25.56
CA GLU A 107 -24.51 -23.56 25.81
C GLU A 107 -23.33 -24.47 25.38
N THR A 108 -22.35 -23.93 24.64
CA THR A 108 -21.15 -24.66 24.23
C THR A 108 -20.38 -25.11 25.47
N LYS A 109 -19.97 -26.39 25.48
CA LYS A 109 -19.12 -26.94 26.56
C LYS A 109 -17.66 -26.98 26.12
N ILE A 110 -16.77 -26.49 26.98
CA ILE A 110 -15.32 -26.55 26.77
C ILE A 110 -14.75 -27.57 27.74
N LYS A 111 -14.11 -28.61 27.19
CA LYS A 111 -13.38 -29.62 27.94
C LYS A 111 -11.89 -29.27 27.95
N LEU A 112 -11.32 -29.14 29.15
CA LEU A 112 -9.91 -28.89 29.38
C LEU A 112 -9.27 -30.20 29.85
N THR A 113 -8.25 -30.67 29.15
CA THR A 113 -7.53 -31.91 29.49
C THR A 113 -6.05 -31.61 29.70
N VAL A 114 -5.54 -31.95 30.88
CA VAL A 114 -4.16 -31.67 31.30
C VAL A 114 -3.31 -32.92 31.12
N TYR A 115 -2.16 -32.75 30.49
CA TYR A 115 -1.19 -33.81 30.25
C TYR A 115 0.17 -33.45 30.86
N ASP A 116 0.92 -34.47 31.24
CA ASP A 116 2.33 -34.42 31.62
C ASP A 116 3.20 -35.04 30.52
N VAL A 117 4.20 -34.31 30.05
CA VAL A 117 5.10 -34.67 28.95
C VAL A 117 6.34 -35.37 29.51
N LYS A 118 6.56 -36.62 29.09
CA LYS A 118 7.65 -37.48 29.58
C LYS A 118 8.89 -37.47 28.70
N ASP A 119 8.74 -37.28 27.39
CA ASP A 119 9.84 -37.27 26.42
C ASP A 119 9.68 -36.09 25.44
N LYS A 120 10.74 -35.29 25.26
CA LYS A 120 10.73 -34.06 24.43
C LYS A 120 10.79 -34.36 22.93
N SER A 121 11.16 -35.58 22.53
CA SER A 121 11.54 -35.90 21.15
C SER A 121 10.39 -36.15 20.17
N GLN A 122 9.14 -36.37 20.62
CA GLN A 122 8.07 -36.87 19.73
C GLN A 122 6.85 -35.97 19.52
N ASP A 123 6.58 -34.94 20.35
CA ASP A 123 5.26 -34.27 20.37
C ASP A 123 5.15 -32.95 19.58
N THR A 124 6.23 -32.47 18.93
CA THR A 124 6.18 -31.23 18.10
C THR A 124 5.50 -31.40 16.72
N VAL A 125 4.89 -32.54 16.40
CA VAL A 125 4.54 -32.89 15.00
C VAL A 125 3.03 -33.02 14.70
N ARG A 126 2.10 -32.99 15.66
CA ARG A 126 0.67 -33.18 15.34
C ARG A 126 -0.27 -32.13 15.95
N THR A 127 -0.21 -30.93 15.41
CA THR A 127 -1.30 -29.92 15.45
C THR A 127 -2.04 -29.86 14.11
N SER A 128 -2.22 -31.00 13.43
CA SER A 128 -3.00 -31.12 12.20
C SER A 128 -4.50 -31.12 12.51
N VAL A 129 -5.22 -30.13 11.99
CA VAL A 129 -6.68 -29.99 12.07
C VAL A 129 -7.35 -30.86 11.00
N LEU A 130 -7.08 -32.17 11.02
CA LEU A 130 -7.77 -33.14 10.18
C LEU A 130 -8.58 -34.09 11.08
N PRO A 131 -9.88 -34.30 10.80
CA PRO A 131 -10.71 -35.21 11.56
C PRO A 131 -10.37 -36.65 11.12
N ASP A 132 -9.48 -37.32 11.86
CA ASP A 132 -9.26 -38.75 11.65
C ASP A 132 -10.14 -39.53 12.64
N HIS A 133 -11.21 -40.13 12.13
CA HIS A 133 -12.11 -41.01 12.86
C HIS A 133 -11.46 -42.39 13.03
N LYS A 134 -10.41 -42.50 13.85
CA LYS A 134 -9.91 -43.79 14.35
C LYS A 134 -9.52 -43.67 15.81
N GLU A 135 -9.88 -44.70 16.58
CA GLU A 135 -9.63 -44.82 18.03
C GLU A 135 -8.16 -44.50 18.41
N PRO A 136 -7.92 -43.83 19.55
CA PRO A 136 -6.59 -43.36 19.91
C PRO A 136 -5.68 -44.55 20.28
N ARG A 137 -4.70 -44.85 19.42
CA ARG A 137 -3.52 -45.63 19.83
C ARG A 137 -2.79 -44.84 20.92
N ALA A 138 -2.45 -45.50 22.03
CA ALA A 138 -1.78 -44.89 23.19
C ALA A 138 -0.58 -44.02 22.77
N ASP A 139 -0.67 -42.71 23.01
CA ASP A 139 0.38 -41.76 22.68
C ASP A 139 1.63 -42.05 23.52
N VAL A 140 2.65 -42.58 22.86
CA VAL A 140 3.98 -42.84 23.44
C VAL A 140 4.66 -41.49 23.68
N GLY A 141 4.57 -40.96 24.90
CA GLY A 141 5.30 -39.74 25.32
C GLY A 141 4.58 -38.79 26.26
N ARG A 142 3.24 -38.90 26.39
CA ARG A 142 2.42 -38.06 27.28
C ARG A 142 1.56 -38.89 28.22
N SER A 143 1.46 -38.48 29.48
CA SER A 143 0.56 -39.06 30.47
C SER A 143 -0.56 -38.11 30.81
N PHE A 144 -1.80 -38.59 30.68
CA PHE A 144 -2.98 -37.90 31.16
C PHE A 144 -2.89 -37.67 32.68
N LEU A 145 -3.14 -36.43 33.12
CA LEU A 145 -3.24 -36.07 34.53
C LEU A 145 -4.70 -36.00 34.96
N GLY A 146 -5.49 -35.14 34.30
CA GLY A 146 -6.90 -34.94 34.63
C GLY A 146 -7.63 -34.09 33.60
N CYS A 147 -8.95 -34.06 33.69
CA CYS A 147 -9.78 -33.20 32.86
C CYS A 147 -10.92 -32.56 33.64
N THR A 148 -11.49 -31.49 33.08
CA THR A 148 -12.70 -30.83 33.55
C THR A 148 -13.47 -30.25 32.37
N THR A 149 -14.75 -29.90 32.58
CA THR A 149 -15.61 -29.31 31.55
C THR A 149 -16.43 -28.17 32.16
N PHE A 150 -16.56 -27.05 31.45
CA PHE A 150 -17.45 -25.93 31.83
C PHE A 150 -18.31 -25.48 30.64
N ARG A 151 -19.42 -24.79 30.88
CA ARG A 151 -20.19 -24.13 29.81
C ARG A 151 -19.71 -22.70 29.63
N VAL A 152 -19.69 -22.21 28.39
CA VAL A 152 -19.24 -20.85 28.10
C VAL A 152 -20.08 -19.80 28.83
N GLY A 153 -21.40 -20.02 28.94
CA GLY A 153 -22.29 -19.13 29.70
C GLY A 153 -21.91 -19.00 31.17
N ASP A 154 -21.33 -20.04 31.78
CA ASP A 154 -20.89 -20.00 33.18
C ASP A 154 -19.71 -19.02 33.36
N LEU A 155 -18.81 -18.96 32.37
CA LEU A 155 -17.66 -18.06 32.38
C LEU A 155 -18.09 -16.61 32.08
N VAL A 156 -18.91 -16.41 31.04
CA VAL A 156 -19.31 -15.07 30.58
C VAL A 156 -20.24 -14.38 31.59
N LYS A 157 -21.07 -15.15 32.32
CA LYS A 157 -21.98 -14.62 33.35
C LYS A 157 -21.36 -14.58 34.76
N SER A 158 -20.12 -15.06 34.93
CA SER A 158 -19.42 -15.01 36.21
C SER A 158 -19.16 -13.55 36.62
N LYS A 159 -19.48 -13.20 37.87
CA LYS A 159 -19.26 -11.84 38.41
C LYS A 159 -17.79 -11.47 38.41
N GLU A 160 -16.93 -12.43 38.75
CA GLU A 160 -15.48 -12.26 38.81
C GLU A 160 -14.81 -12.52 37.45
N GLN A 161 -15.59 -12.83 36.41
CA GLN A 161 -15.08 -13.20 35.09
C GLN A 161 -14.04 -14.36 35.14
N GLN A 162 -14.07 -15.15 36.21
CA GLN A 162 -13.17 -16.25 36.51
C GLN A 162 -13.96 -17.50 36.90
N LEU A 163 -13.43 -18.68 36.58
CA LEU A 163 -13.89 -19.97 37.07
C LEU A 163 -12.72 -20.78 37.64
N THR A 164 -12.91 -21.36 38.83
CA THR A 164 -11.96 -22.31 39.43
C THR A 164 -12.59 -23.71 39.44
N LEU A 165 -12.00 -24.62 38.66
CA LEU A 165 -12.55 -25.95 38.39
C LEU A 165 -11.64 -27.03 38.95
N THR A 166 -12.21 -28.08 39.53
CA THR A 166 -11.45 -29.24 40.00
C THR A 166 -11.07 -30.15 38.82
N LEU A 167 -9.80 -30.54 38.72
CA LEU A 167 -9.33 -31.53 37.75
C LEU A 167 -9.50 -32.94 38.33
N ARG A 168 -10.12 -33.83 37.54
CA ARG A 168 -10.38 -35.22 37.94
C ARG A 168 -9.75 -36.21 36.96
N THR A 169 -9.36 -37.37 37.47
CA THR A 169 -8.90 -38.51 36.68
C THR A 169 -10.00 -39.06 35.74
N SER A 170 -9.65 -39.93 34.80
CA SER A 170 -10.58 -40.46 33.78
C SER A 170 -11.72 -41.31 34.36
N ASP A 171 -11.53 -41.87 35.55
CA ASP A 171 -12.53 -42.58 36.35
C ASP A 171 -13.41 -41.64 37.20
N GLY A 172 -13.16 -40.32 37.16
CA GLY A 172 -13.91 -39.28 37.87
C GLY A 172 -13.68 -39.21 39.39
N GLY A 173 -12.97 -40.18 39.97
CA GLY A 173 -12.90 -40.37 41.42
C GLY A 173 -11.84 -39.54 42.13
N LYS A 174 -10.66 -39.32 41.52
CA LYS A 174 -9.52 -38.68 42.19
C LYS A 174 -9.28 -37.26 41.70
N THR A 175 -9.21 -36.32 42.64
CA THR A 175 -8.77 -34.93 42.39
C THR A 175 -7.26 -34.90 42.18
N VAL A 176 -6.83 -34.24 41.10
CA VAL A 176 -5.41 -34.15 40.70
C VAL A 176 -4.88 -32.72 40.63
N GLY A 177 -5.67 -31.74 41.08
CA GLY A 177 -5.36 -30.32 41.11
C GLY A 177 -6.57 -29.46 40.77
N THR A 178 -6.35 -28.16 40.59
CA THR A 178 -7.37 -27.21 40.11
C THR A 178 -6.88 -26.50 38.86
N ILE A 179 -7.83 -26.02 38.06
CA ILE A 179 -7.59 -25.18 36.89
C ILE A 179 -8.43 -23.92 37.00
N GLU A 180 -7.78 -22.78 36.80
CA GLU A 180 -8.38 -21.45 36.76
C GLU A 180 -8.55 -21.02 35.31
N VAL A 181 -9.75 -20.60 34.97
CA VAL A 181 -10.13 -20.08 33.65
C VAL A 181 -10.52 -18.63 33.83
N ASN A 182 -9.74 -17.72 33.25
CA ASN A 182 -9.95 -16.27 33.39
C ASN A 182 -10.40 -15.71 32.05
N LEU A 183 -11.62 -15.17 31.97
CA LEU A 183 -12.10 -14.45 30.80
C LEU A 183 -11.22 -13.22 30.58
N VAL A 184 -10.85 -12.97 29.33
CA VAL A 184 -10.00 -11.84 28.97
C VAL A 184 -10.78 -10.88 28.08
N LYS A 185 -10.96 -9.66 28.60
CA LYS A 185 -11.47 -8.53 27.85
C LYS A 185 -10.36 -7.48 27.74
N MET A 186 -10.06 -7.07 26.51
CA MET A 186 -9.12 -5.97 26.25
C MET A 186 -9.84 -4.64 26.47
N GLY A 187 -9.19 -3.65 27.07
CA GLY A 187 -9.77 -2.31 27.27
C GLY A 187 -10.54 -2.07 28.57
N GLU A 188 -10.79 -3.07 29.41
CA GLU A 188 -11.35 -2.88 30.77
C GLU A 188 -10.19 -2.70 31.78
N LEU A 189 -10.16 -1.55 32.48
CA LEU A 189 -9.28 -1.32 33.63
C LEU A 189 -9.76 -2.20 34.78
N GLU A 190 -8.85 -2.95 35.41
CA GLU A 190 -9.13 -3.58 36.71
C GLU A 190 -9.28 -2.45 37.73
N ASP A 191 -10.49 -2.23 38.27
CA ASP A 191 -10.70 -1.44 39.48
C ASP A 191 -9.89 -2.11 40.59
N GLY A 192 -8.74 -1.53 40.90
CA GLY A 192 -7.86 -2.00 41.96
C GLY A 192 -8.59 -1.95 43.29
N GLU A 193 -8.44 -3.03 44.05
CA GLU A 193 -8.81 -3.15 45.45
C GLU A 193 -8.47 -1.85 46.21
N THR A 194 -9.50 -1.27 46.84
CA THR A 194 -9.36 -0.13 47.74
C THR A 194 -8.59 -0.54 49.00
N ASP A 195 -7.26 -0.45 48.96
CA ASP A 195 -6.45 -0.50 50.17
C ASP A 195 -6.62 0.83 50.93
N ASN A 196 -7.47 0.79 51.95
CA ASN A 196 -7.65 1.84 52.94
C ASN A 196 -6.36 2.03 53.74
N ILE A 197 -5.54 3.02 53.39
CA ILE A 197 -4.60 3.63 54.33
C ILE A 197 -4.73 5.16 54.25
N THR A 198 -5.46 5.71 55.21
CA THR A 198 -5.46 7.13 55.58
C THR A 198 -4.07 7.56 56.04
N THR A 199 -3.48 8.60 55.42
CA THR A 199 -2.88 9.76 56.11
C THR A 199 -2.36 10.81 55.13
N ASP A 200 -2.64 12.08 55.46
CA ASP A 200 -2.24 13.34 54.83
C ASP A 200 -0.76 13.45 54.42
N ALA A 201 -0.52 13.97 53.21
CA ALA A 201 0.52 14.98 52.97
C ALA A 201 0.21 15.76 51.68
N GLN A 202 0.14 17.07 51.83
CA GLN A 202 -0.26 18.06 50.85
C GLN A 202 0.95 18.54 50.01
N ASP A 203 0.70 18.79 48.73
CA ASP A 203 1.49 19.56 47.75
C ASP A 203 2.83 19.01 47.20
N GLN A 204 2.78 18.54 45.94
CA GLN A 204 3.48 19.26 44.85
C GLN A 204 2.86 18.94 43.47
N LYS A 205 2.30 19.97 42.84
CA LYS A 205 1.80 19.99 41.46
C LYS A 205 2.85 19.47 40.47
N CYS A 206 2.55 18.38 39.78
CA CYS A 206 3.03 18.14 38.42
C CYS A 206 1.80 18.14 37.51
N ALA A 207 1.63 19.25 36.79
CA ALA A 207 0.51 19.49 35.90
C ALA A 207 0.80 18.88 34.52
N LEU A 208 -0.25 18.30 33.93
CA LEU A 208 -0.45 18.00 32.51
C LEU A 208 0.29 16.78 31.94
N VAL A 209 -0.16 15.60 32.37
CA VAL A 209 -0.34 14.45 31.47
C VAL A 209 -1.77 14.54 30.92
N ARG A 210 -1.93 14.93 29.66
CA ARG A 210 -3.19 15.02 28.90
C ARG A 210 -2.81 14.95 27.41
N GLU A 211 -3.46 14.22 26.50
CA GLU A 211 -4.76 13.59 26.50
C GLU A 211 -4.79 12.68 25.24
N CYS A 212 -4.76 11.36 25.40
CA CYS A 212 -5.39 10.49 24.42
C CYS A 212 -6.50 9.82 25.22
N THR A 213 -7.75 10.27 25.07
CA THR A 213 -8.89 9.66 25.73
C THR A 213 -8.99 8.20 25.29
N ALA A 214 -8.77 7.25 26.20
CA ALA A 214 -9.49 5.99 26.12
C ALA A 214 -10.92 6.37 26.53
N THR A 215 -11.85 6.26 25.58
CA THR A 215 -13.25 6.56 25.75
C THR A 215 -13.86 5.69 26.85
N GLU A 216 -14.39 6.33 27.89
CA GLU A 216 -15.53 5.79 28.62
C GLU A 216 -16.63 5.50 27.59
N GLY A 217 -17.02 4.22 27.45
CA GLY A 217 -18.08 3.80 26.52
C GLY A 217 -17.62 3.53 25.08
N LEU A 218 -16.94 2.41 24.86
CA LEU A 218 -16.76 1.80 23.53
C LEU A 218 -18.12 1.44 22.90
N SER A 219 -18.73 2.39 22.20
CA SER A 219 -19.60 2.07 21.06
C SER A 219 -18.72 1.61 19.90
N GLY A 220 -18.22 0.37 19.96
CA GLY A 220 -17.43 -0.28 18.90
C GLY A 220 -18.20 -0.54 17.58
N LYS A 221 -19.36 0.09 17.39
CA LYS A 221 -20.22 -0.10 16.22
C LYS A 221 -19.91 0.85 15.07
N ASP A 222 -19.42 2.06 15.34
CA ASP A 222 -19.34 3.13 14.33
C ASP A 222 -18.01 3.15 13.54
N ASN A 223 -16.89 2.69 14.11
CA ASN A 223 -15.56 2.69 13.46
C ASN A 223 -15.29 1.47 12.55
N LEU A 224 -16.20 0.50 12.57
CA LEU A 224 -15.95 -0.87 12.09
C LEU A 224 -16.26 -1.09 10.58
N PRO A 225 -17.28 -0.46 9.95
CA PRO A 225 -17.69 -0.80 8.59
C PRO A 225 -16.59 -0.61 7.54
N SER A 226 -15.88 0.53 7.56
CA SER A 226 -14.87 0.85 6.54
C SER A 226 -13.61 0.00 6.66
N LEU A 227 -13.15 -0.27 7.88
CA LEU A 227 -11.99 -1.14 8.09
C LEU A 227 -12.32 -2.61 7.75
N ASN A 228 -13.56 -3.04 7.99
CA ASN A 228 -14.04 -4.38 7.62
C ASN A 228 -14.15 -4.59 6.09
N ALA A 229 -14.37 -3.53 5.31
CA ALA A 229 -14.33 -3.64 3.86
C ALA A 229 -12.91 -3.96 3.34
N VAL A 230 -11.91 -3.46 4.05
CA VAL A 230 -10.49 -3.55 3.68
C VAL A 230 -9.80 -4.78 4.28
N LEU A 231 -10.14 -5.19 5.50
CA LEU A 231 -9.50 -6.29 6.23
C LEU A 231 -10.43 -7.50 6.34
N LYS A 232 -9.87 -8.69 6.08
CA LYS A 232 -10.58 -9.97 6.12
C LYS A 232 -9.77 -11.06 6.81
N ASN A 233 -10.47 -12.12 7.23
CA ASN A 233 -9.89 -13.34 7.77
C ASN A 233 -8.89 -13.10 8.92
N PRO A 234 -9.27 -12.35 9.97
CA PRO A 234 -8.37 -12.06 11.07
C PRO A 234 -8.01 -13.32 11.85
N ILE A 235 -6.73 -13.50 12.13
CA ILE A 235 -6.21 -14.50 13.06
C ILE A 235 -5.76 -13.74 14.30
N CYS A 236 -6.27 -14.15 15.47
CA CYS A 236 -5.92 -13.54 16.75
C CYS A 236 -5.27 -14.58 17.66
N LYS A 237 -4.25 -14.16 18.41
CA LYS A 237 -3.59 -14.94 19.45
C LYS A 237 -3.45 -14.08 20.70
N LEU A 238 -3.76 -14.67 21.85
CA LEU A 238 -3.67 -14.01 23.15
C LEU A 238 -2.43 -14.49 23.91
N TYR A 239 -1.70 -13.54 24.49
CA TYR A 239 -0.57 -13.79 25.36
C TYR A 239 -0.70 -13.07 26.70
N ARG A 240 -0.05 -13.62 27.72
CA ARG A 240 0.17 -12.99 29.01
C ARG A 240 1.65 -13.06 29.34
N PHE A 241 2.26 -11.91 29.64
CA PHE A 241 3.65 -11.84 30.05
C PHE A 241 3.79 -11.02 31.33
N PRO A 242 4.75 -11.36 32.20
CA PRO A 242 4.99 -10.59 33.40
C PRO A 242 5.72 -9.28 33.08
N THR A 243 5.31 -8.23 33.77
CA THR A 243 5.99 -6.94 33.81
C THR A 243 7.07 -6.94 34.89
N SER A 244 7.96 -5.95 34.88
CA SER A 244 9.09 -5.85 35.83
C SER A 244 8.66 -5.68 37.30
N ASP A 245 7.42 -5.26 37.54
CA ASP A 245 6.79 -5.18 38.87
C ASP A 245 6.00 -6.44 39.26
N ASN A 246 6.20 -7.55 38.54
CA ASN A 246 5.53 -8.84 38.73
C ASN A 246 4.01 -8.82 38.54
N LYS A 247 3.46 -7.78 37.90
CA LYS A 247 2.10 -7.81 37.36
C LYS A 247 2.08 -8.51 36.01
N TRP A 248 0.89 -8.71 35.45
CA TRP A 248 0.70 -9.36 34.14
C TRP A 248 0.14 -8.37 33.13
N MET A 249 0.83 -8.21 32.01
CA MET A 249 0.26 -7.56 30.83
C MET A 249 -0.40 -8.58 29.91
N ARG A 250 -1.42 -8.13 29.19
CA ARG A 250 -2.21 -8.89 28.23
C ARG A 250 -1.88 -8.38 26.82
N ILE A 251 -1.56 -9.29 25.92
CA ILE A 251 -1.16 -8.95 24.55
C ILE A 251 -2.07 -9.71 23.58
N ARG A 252 -2.77 -9.00 22.70
CA ARG A 252 -3.47 -9.59 21.57
C ARG A 252 -2.65 -9.33 20.30
N GLU A 253 -2.10 -10.39 19.72
CA GLU A 253 -1.51 -10.36 18.40
C GLU A 253 -2.59 -10.68 17.36
N GLN A 254 -2.67 -9.89 16.30
CA GLN A 254 -3.63 -10.08 15.22
C GLN A 254 -2.92 -10.01 13.86
N MET A 255 -3.27 -10.91 12.95
CA MET A 255 -2.89 -10.85 11.54
C MET A 255 -4.14 -10.88 10.67
N ALA A 256 -4.29 -9.93 9.75
CA ALA A 256 -5.43 -9.86 8.84
C ALA A 256 -4.97 -9.76 7.38
N GLU A 257 -5.71 -10.42 6.49
CA GLU A 257 -5.57 -10.27 5.04
C GLU A 257 -6.23 -8.96 4.59
N THR A 258 -5.84 -8.43 3.44
CA THR A 258 -6.47 -7.22 2.88
C THR A 258 -6.99 -7.41 1.47
N THR A 259 -8.22 -6.98 1.22
CA THR A 259 -8.84 -6.97 -0.11
C THR A 259 -8.09 -6.08 -1.10
N LEU A 260 -7.32 -5.11 -0.59
CA LEU A 260 -6.50 -4.19 -1.37
C LEU A 260 -5.41 -4.90 -2.18
N SER A 261 -5.01 -6.12 -1.77
CA SER A 261 -4.05 -6.94 -2.53
C SER A 261 -4.49 -7.15 -3.97
N PHE A 262 -5.80 -7.22 -4.24
CA PHE A 262 -6.35 -7.43 -5.58
C PHE A 262 -7.07 -6.19 -6.13
N HIS A 263 -7.68 -5.38 -5.25
CA HIS A 263 -8.38 -4.16 -5.67
C HIS A 263 -7.43 -3.15 -6.31
N VAL A 264 -6.32 -2.81 -5.63
CA VAL A 264 -5.38 -1.79 -6.11
C VAL A 264 -4.75 -2.17 -7.45
N PRO A 265 -4.26 -3.42 -7.65
CA PRO A 265 -3.76 -3.84 -8.96
C PRO A 265 -4.78 -3.76 -10.09
N LYS A 266 -6.05 -4.15 -9.85
CA LYS A 266 -7.11 -4.08 -10.88
C LYS A 266 -7.36 -2.65 -11.32
N GLU A 267 -7.48 -1.72 -10.37
CA GLU A 267 -7.69 -0.30 -10.67
C GLU A 267 -6.49 0.31 -11.38
N LEU A 268 -5.26 -0.02 -10.97
CA LEU A 268 -4.05 0.44 -11.66
C LEU A 268 -3.97 -0.06 -13.10
N ILE A 269 -4.20 -1.36 -13.35
CA ILE A 269 -4.16 -1.93 -14.69
C ILE A 269 -5.23 -1.27 -15.57
N ASN A 270 -6.44 -1.02 -15.04
CA ASN A 270 -7.48 -0.27 -15.73
C ASN A 270 -7.02 1.14 -16.14
N LEU A 271 -6.32 1.86 -15.26
CA LEU A 271 -5.76 3.18 -15.57
C LEU A 271 -4.65 3.10 -16.62
N HIS A 272 -3.77 2.10 -16.52
CA HIS A 272 -2.71 1.86 -17.50
C HIS A 272 -3.27 1.58 -18.90
N ILE A 273 -4.30 0.72 -19.00
CA ILE A 273 -5.00 0.44 -20.26
C ILE A 273 -5.58 1.74 -20.83
N LYS A 274 -6.30 2.53 -20.03
CA LYS A 274 -6.89 3.81 -20.48
C LYS A 274 -5.83 4.80 -20.95
N GLU A 275 -4.70 4.89 -20.24
CA GLU A 275 -3.58 5.75 -20.59
C GLU A 275 -2.94 5.32 -21.92
N ASP A 276 -2.64 4.02 -22.06
CA ASP A 276 -1.93 3.48 -23.22
C ASP A 276 -2.84 3.45 -24.47
N MET A 277 -4.16 3.22 -24.32
CA MET A 277 -5.13 3.35 -25.42
C MET A 277 -5.20 4.79 -25.94
N ARG A 278 -5.20 5.78 -25.04
CA ARG A 278 -5.18 7.21 -25.42
C ARG A 278 -3.91 7.55 -26.17
N ARG A 279 -2.74 7.09 -25.67
CA ARG A 279 -1.45 7.30 -26.33
C ARG A 279 -1.42 6.68 -27.73
N ASN A 280 -1.94 5.46 -27.89
CA ASN A 280 -2.02 4.82 -29.21
C ASN A 280 -2.94 5.58 -30.17
N GLN A 281 -4.04 6.15 -29.67
CA GLN A 281 -4.91 7.00 -30.48
C GLN A 281 -4.18 8.28 -30.92
N GLU A 282 -3.48 8.96 -30.01
CA GLU A 282 -2.67 10.15 -30.34
C GLU A 282 -1.60 9.87 -31.41
N LEU A 283 -0.98 8.68 -31.40
CA LEU A 283 -0.05 8.25 -32.45
C LEU A 283 -0.75 8.02 -33.80
N LYS A 284 -1.96 7.44 -33.80
CA LYS A 284 -2.77 7.24 -35.02
C LYS A 284 -3.20 8.59 -35.62
N ASP A 285 -3.48 9.57 -34.77
CA ASP A 285 -3.95 10.91 -35.16
C ASP A 285 -2.83 11.85 -35.66
N LEU A 286 -1.59 11.37 -35.79
CA LEU A 286 -0.47 12.12 -36.37
C LEU A 286 -0.68 12.50 -37.85
N GLY A 287 -1.66 11.91 -38.54
CA GLY A 287 -1.95 12.16 -39.96
C GLY A 287 -0.96 11.45 -40.90
N GLU A 288 -0.80 11.96 -42.12
CA GLU A 288 0.06 11.36 -43.15
C GLU A 288 1.55 11.60 -42.88
N LEU A 289 2.35 10.54 -42.80
CA LEU A 289 3.79 10.60 -42.60
C LEU A 289 4.50 9.96 -43.80
N ALA A 290 5.74 10.38 -44.08
CA ALA A 290 6.56 9.73 -45.10
C ALA A 290 6.78 8.23 -44.76
N PRO A 291 7.04 7.35 -45.76
CA PRO A 291 7.04 5.90 -45.56
C PRO A 291 7.91 5.39 -44.41
N HIS A 292 9.09 5.99 -44.20
CA HIS A 292 9.98 5.64 -43.09
C HIS A 292 9.32 5.90 -41.72
N TRP A 293 8.78 7.11 -41.51
CA TRP A 293 8.14 7.52 -40.27
C TRP A 293 6.82 6.79 -40.02
N ASP A 294 6.06 6.51 -41.09
CA ASP A 294 4.83 5.71 -40.98
C ASP A 294 5.10 4.26 -40.60
N ASN A 295 6.15 3.64 -41.17
CA ASN A 295 6.58 2.30 -40.77
C ASN A 295 7.04 2.25 -39.31
N MET A 296 7.76 3.28 -38.86
CA MET A 296 8.14 3.44 -37.45
C MET A 296 6.91 3.55 -36.55
N ARG A 297 5.95 4.42 -36.90
CA ARG A 297 4.67 4.56 -36.21
C ARG A 297 3.92 3.22 -36.11
N LYS A 298 3.77 2.50 -37.22
CA LYS A 298 3.12 1.19 -37.26
C LYS A 298 3.81 0.17 -36.35
N SER A 299 5.15 0.14 -36.37
CA SER A 299 5.94 -0.72 -35.48
C SER A 299 5.72 -0.38 -34.01
N VAL A 300 5.75 0.91 -33.65
CA VAL A 300 5.52 1.38 -32.26
C VAL A 300 4.12 1.01 -31.79
N ILE A 301 3.10 1.29 -32.60
CA ILE A 301 1.70 0.96 -32.30
C ILE A 301 1.54 -0.55 -32.10
N ALA A 302 2.10 -1.38 -32.98
CA ALA A 302 2.00 -2.84 -32.86
C ALA A 302 2.56 -3.37 -31.53
N HIS A 303 3.72 -2.86 -31.08
CA HIS A 303 4.28 -3.24 -29.79
C HIS A 303 3.48 -2.69 -28.60
N CYS A 304 2.92 -1.49 -28.71
CA CYS A 304 2.04 -0.92 -27.68
C CYS A 304 0.73 -1.70 -27.58
N ASP A 305 0.14 -2.10 -28.71
CA ASP A 305 -1.06 -2.96 -28.76
C ASP A 305 -0.78 -4.33 -28.13
N GLN A 306 0.41 -4.93 -28.36
CA GLN A 306 0.82 -6.15 -27.67
C GLN A 306 0.87 -5.96 -26.14
N MET A 307 1.40 -4.83 -25.67
CA MET A 307 1.43 -4.51 -24.25
C MET A 307 0.03 -4.30 -23.66
N LEU A 308 -0.85 -3.61 -24.39
CA LEU A 308 -2.26 -3.46 -24.03
C LEU A 308 -2.95 -4.81 -23.89
N SER A 309 -2.74 -5.75 -24.82
CA SER A 309 -3.28 -7.10 -24.71
C SER A 309 -2.78 -7.81 -23.45
N MET A 310 -1.50 -7.69 -23.08
CA MET A 310 -1.00 -8.27 -21.83
C MET A 310 -1.70 -7.71 -20.58
N TYR A 311 -1.96 -6.40 -20.54
CA TYR A 311 -2.71 -5.77 -19.44
C TYR A 311 -4.16 -6.26 -19.39
N GLN A 312 -4.83 -6.31 -20.55
CA GLN A 312 -6.22 -6.77 -20.67
C GLN A 312 -6.37 -8.24 -20.25
N ASP A 313 -5.46 -9.11 -20.71
CA ASP A 313 -5.43 -10.52 -20.33
C ASP A 313 -5.21 -10.67 -18.81
N THR A 314 -4.26 -9.94 -18.26
CA THR A 314 -3.97 -9.96 -16.81
C THR A 314 -5.19 -9.51 -16.01
N LEU A 315 -5.85 -8.42 -16.42
CA LEU A 315 -7.06 -7.91 -15.76
C LEU A 315 -8.20 -8.93 -15.82
N ALA A 316 -8.40 -9.59 -16.96
CA ALA A 316 -9.41 -10.62 -17.13
C ALA A 316 -9.16 -11.83 -16.21
N GLU A 317 -7.91 -12.29 -16.10
CA GLU A 317 -7.54 -13.37 -15.18
C GLU A 317 -7.72 -12.97 -13.71
N LEU A 318 -7.32 -11.75 -13.33
CA LEU A 318 -7.57 -11.23 -11.98
C LEU A 318 -9.06 -11.09 -11.66
N GLY A 319 -9.91 -10.84 -12.68
CA GLY A 319 -11.36 -10.81 -12.56
C GLY A 319 -11.97 -12.16 -12.18
N LYS A 320 -11.34 -13.27 -12.58
CA LYS A 320 -11.78 -14.65 -12.28
C LYS A 320 -11.34 -15.14 -10.91
N HIS A 321 -10.37 -14.48 -10.28
CA HIS A 321 -9.81 -14.93 -9.00
C HIS A 321 -10.89 -14.91 -7.90
N THR A 322 -11.17 -16.09 -7.35
CA THR A 322 -12.02 -16.29 -6.18
C THR A 322 -11.21 -17.04 -5.13
N GLY A 323 -11.21 -16.58 -3.88
CA GLY A 323 -10.44 -17.22 -2.80
C GLY A 323 -9.75 -16.25 -1.85
N SER A 324 -8.52 -16.57 -1.45
CA SER A 324 -7.75 -15.80 -0.47
C SER A 324 -7.54 -14.36 -0.90
N SER A 325 -7.53 -13.44 0.07
CA SER A 325 -7.31 -12.00 -0.18
C SER A 325 -5.82 -11.63 -0.26
N PHE A 326 -4.92 -12.60 -0.47
CA PHE A 326 -3.49 -12.38 -0.67
C PHE A 326 -2.88 -13.39 -1.66
N LYS A 327 -1.73 -13.04 -2.26
CA LYS A 327 -0.91 -13.96 -3.08
C LYS A 327 0.04 -14.76 -2.20
N SER A 328 -0.09 -16.09 -2.22
CA SER A 328 0.79 -17.01 -1.50
C SER A 328 2.24 -16.96 -2.02
N SER A 329 3.20 -17.20 -1.14
CA SER A 329 4.63 -17.31 -1.47
C SER A 329 4.94 -18.46 -2.43
N CYS A 330 4.09 -19.49 -2.49
CA CYS A 330 4.22 -20.60 -3.43
C CYS A 330 3.86 -20.17 -4.86
N SER A 331 2.95 -19.20 -5.01
CA SER A 331 2.51 -18.62 -6.29
C SER A 331 3.36 -17.42 -6.73
N LYS A 332 4.54 -17.18 -6.11
CA LYS A 332 5.37 -16.00 -6.42
C LYS A 332 5.72 -15.87 -7.91
N GLY A 333 5.98 -17.01 -8.57
CA GLY A 333 6.35 -17.08 -9.99
C GLY A 333 5.15 -17.25 -10.93
N GLU A 334 3.92 -17.05 -10.47
CA GLU A 334 2.73 -17.16 -11.31
C GLU A 334 2.51 -15.87 -12.10
N LYS A 335 2.41 -15.99 -13.43
CA LYS A 335 2.30 -14.85 -14.37
C LYS A 335 1.02 -14.04 -14.16
N THR A 336 -0.12 -14.71 -13.99
CA THR A 336 -1.44 -14.08 -13.81
C THR A 336 -1.52 -13.22 -12.56
N LEU A 337 -0.70 -13.52 -11.55
CA LEU A 337 -0.64 -12.82 -10.27
C LEU A 337 0.56 -11.87 -10.18
N GLU A 338 1.22 -11.52 -11.28
CA GLU A 338 2.47 -10.75 -11.24
C GLU A 338 2.29 -9.38 -10.58
N PHE A 339 1.16 -8.71 -10.78
CA PHE A 339 0.86 -7.39 -10.17
C PHE A 339 0.46 -7.46 -8.68
N ILE A 340 0.16 -8.65 -8.17
CA ILE A 340 -0.38 -8.85 -6.82
C ILE A 340 0.76 -8.97 -5.81
N PRO A 341 0.75 -8.21 -4.70
CA PRO A 341 1.78 -8.30 -3.67
C PRO A 341 1.75 -9.64 -2.94
N ILE A 342 2.92 -10.23 -2.71
CA ILE A 342 3.05 -11.51 -2.02
C ILE A 342 2.84 -11.31 -0.51
N ASN A 343 1.98 -12.10 0.12
CA ASN A 343 1.77 -12.13 1.56
C ASN A 343 1.55 -10.74 2.20
N LEU A 344 0.77 -9.87 1.53
CA LEU A 344 0.35 -8.59 2.10
C LEU A 344 -0.64 -8.82 3.26
N HIS A 345 -0.23 -8.44 4.47
CA HIS A 345 -1.05 -8.56 5.68
C HIS A 345 -0.84 -7.37 6.62
N LEU A 346 -1.87 -7.02 7.37
CA LEU A 346 -1.72 -6.26 8.61
C LEU A 346 -1.23 -7.21 9.70
N GLN A 347 -0.20 -6.80 10.43
CA GLN A 347 0.17 -7.35 11.72
C GLN A 347 -0.05 -6.29 12.80
N ARG A 348 -0.92 -6.58 13.77
CA ARG A 348 -1.27 -5.71 14.89
C ARG A 348 -0.91 -6.36 16.22
N MET A 349 -0.33 -5.60 17.13
CA MET A 349 -0.14 -5.96 18.53
C MET A 349 -0.89 -4.97 19.41
N HIS A 350 -1.89 -5.44 20.13
CA HIS A 350 -2.62 -4.67 21.13
C HIS A 350 -2.10 -5.07 22.52
N VAL A 351 -1.56 -4.11 23.26
CA VAL A 351 -1.01 -4.35 24.59
C VAL A 351 -1.88 -3.62 25.62
N HIS A 352 -2.35 -4.38 26.60
CA HIS A 352 -3.04 -3.89 27.77
C HIS A 352 -2.18 -4.17 29.01
N SER A 353 -1.83 -3.13 29.77
CA SER A 353 -0.99 -3.24 30.97
C SER A 353 -1.70 -2.61 32.17
N PRO A 354 -1.66 -3.21 33.37
CA PRO A 354 -2.42 -2.69 34.52
C PRO A 354 -2.07 -1.26 34.96
N ARG A 355 -0.90 -0.73 34.58
CA ARG A 355 -0.44 0.63 34.95
C ARG A 355 -0.27 1.58 33.77
N LEU A 356 -0.30 1.07 32.54
CA LEU A 356 -0.01 1.84 31.34
C LEU A 356 -1.23 1.82 30.45
N LYS A 357 -1.41 2.91 29.70
CA LYS A 357 -2.51 2.99 28.76
C LYS A 357 -2.39 1.90 27.69
N ASP A 358 -3.53 1.38 27.27
CA ASP A 358 -3.65 0.49 26.13
C ASP A 358 -3.00 1.09 24.89
N ALA A 359 -2.21 0.27 24.19
CA ALA A 359 -1.41 0.69 23.05
C ALA A 359 -1.57 -0.28 21.87
N LEU A 360 -1.67 0.29 20.67
CA LEU A 360 -1.75 -0.44 19.41
C LEU A 360 -0.48 -0.22 18.59
N TYR A 361 0.13 -1.32 18.16
CA TYR A 361 1.30 -1.29 17.28
C TYR A 361 1.02 -2.06 16.00
N ASP A 362 1.00 -1.32 14.91
CA ASP A 362 0.80 -1.88 13.58
C ASP A 362 2.12 -2.01 12.81
N VAL A 363 2.20 -3.07 12.01
CA VAL A 363 3.23 -3.31 11.00
C VAL A 363 2.55 -3.92 9.78
N ILE A 364 2.78 -3.37 8.60
CA ILE A 364 2.35 -3.99 7.35
C ILE A 364 3.44 -4.94 6.87
N THR A 365 3.10 -6.22 6.70
CA THR A 365 4.03 -7.22 6.17
C THR A 365 3.74 -7.46 4.70
N VAL A 366 4.75 -7.41 3.84
CA VAL A 366 4.60 -7.64 2.40
C VAL A 366 5.90 -8.17 1.80
N GLY A 367 5.79 -9.09 0.85
CA GLY A 367 6.94 -9.57 0.08
C GLY A 367 7.61 -8.40 -0.64
N ALA A 368 8.90 -8.50 -0.88
CA ALA A 368 9.62 -7.48 -1.63
C ALA A 368 8.93 -7.25 -2.99
N PRO A 369 8.53 -5.99 -3.30
CA PRO A 369 8.01 -5.66 -4.62
C PRO A 369 9.01 -6.08 -5.70
N ALA A 370 8.64 -7.08 -6.51
CA ALA A 370 9.56 -7.67 -7.48
C ALA A 370 8.84 -8.44 -8.60
N ALA A 371 9.41 -8.39 -9.80
CA ALA A 371 8.90 -9.12 -10.97
C ALA A 371 9.46 -10.56 -11.01
N HIS A 372 8.98 -11.40 -10.09
CA HIS A 372 9.47 -12.76 -9.92
C HIS A 372 9.32 -13.65 -11.16
N PHE A 373 8.27 -13.46 -11.96
CA PHE A 373 8.04 -14.23 -13.17
C PHE A 373 9.04 -13.87 -14.28
N GLN A 374 9.43 -12.59 -14.38
CA GLN A 374 10.46 -12.12 -15.32
C GLN A 374 11.90 -12.53 -14.91
N GLY A 375 12.14 -12.79 -13.62
CA GLY A 375 13.44 -13.22 -13.09
C GLY A 375 14.50 -12.12 -13.01
N PHE A 376 15.71 -12.49 -12.55
CA PHE A 376 16.76 -11.53 -12.15
C PHE A 376 18.15 -11.82 -12.74
N LYS A 377 18.24 -12.68 -13.77
CA LYS A 377 19.53 -13.04 -14.41
C LYS A 377 20.32 -11.82 -14.92
N ASN A 378 19.63 -10.77 -15.35
CA ASN A 378 20.23 -9.54 -15.88
C ASN A 378 20.23 -8.38 -14.86
N GLY A 379 20.01 -8.68 -13.57
CA GLY A 379 19.69 -7.69 -12.55
C GLY A 379 18.19 -7.37 -12.49
N GLY A 380 17.83 -6.50 -11.56
CA GLY A 380 16.51 -5.91 -11.40
C GLY A 380 16.41 -4.50 -11.99
N LEU A 381 15.29 -3.86 -11.71
CA LEU A 381 14.82 -2.67 -12.42
C LEU A 381 15.80 -1.50 -12.34
N ARG A 382 16.39 -1.20 -11.17
CA ARG A 382 17.38 -0.12 -11.02
C ARG A 382 18.55 -0.26 -12.00
N LYS A 383 19.13 -1.45 -12.10
CA LYS A 383 20.25 -1.72 -13.01
C LYS A 383 19.81 -1.74 -14.47
N LEU A 384 18.65 -2.33 -14.75
CA LEU A 384 18.10 -2.40 -16.11
C LEU A 384 17.78 -1.01 -16.68
N LEU A 385 17.23 -0.10 -15.87
CA LEU A 385 16.99 1.30 -16.25
C LEU A 385 18.30 2.04 -16.53
N SER A 386 19.27 1.93 -15.62
CA SER A 386 20.60 2.57 -15.81
C SER A 386 21.30 2.08 -17.08
N LYS A 387 21.25 0.77 -17.35
CA LYS A 387 21.79 0.17 -18.58
C LYS A 387 21.06 0.68 -19.83
N PHE A 388 19.72 0.70 -19.80
CA PHE A 388 18.91 1.19 -20.90
C PHE A 388 19.19 2.66 -21.23
N GLU A 389 19.33 3.51 -20.21
CA GLU A 389 19.68 4.93 -20.40
C GLU A 389 21.09 5.14 -20.96
N ALA A 390 22.04 4.27 -20.61
CA ALA A 390 23.39 4.30 -21.17
C ALA A 390 23.40 3.86 -22.64
N GLU A 391 22.65 2.82 -22.99
CA GLU A 391 22.53 2.32 -24.37
C GLU A 391 21.80 3.33 -25.28
N ARG A 392 20.72 3.94 -24.78
CA ARG A 392 19.92 4.93 -25.54
C ARG A 392 20.72 6.19 -25.92
N ARG A 393 21.76 6.55 -25.16
CA ARG A 393 22.67 7.65 -25.51
C ARG A 393 23.60 7.32 -26.70
N ASN A 394 23.77 6.04 -27.02
CA ASN A 394 24.72 5.56 -28.03
C ASN A 394 24.07 5.14 -29.36
N THR A 395 22.74 4.93 -29.41
CA THR A 395 21.98 4.51 -30.60
C THR A 395 21.39 5.70 -31.36
N GLY A 396 22.25 6.48 -32.04
CA GLY A 396 21.87 7.74 -32.70
C GLY A 396 21.57 7.70 -34.22
N TYR A 397 21.12 6.57 -34.79
CA TYR A 397 21.13 6.40 -36.26
C TYR A 397 19.75 6.35 -36.96
N GLN A 398 18.62 6.46 -36.23
CA GLN A 398 17.28 6.27 -36.83
C GLN A 398 16.12 7.10 -36.28
N CYS A 399 16.32 7.91 -35.23
CA CYS A 399 15.27 8.76 -34.64
C CYS A 399 15.86 10.12 -34.23
N ILE A 400 15.01 11.15 -34.12
CA ILE A 400 15.44 12.43 -33.54
C ILE A 400 15.57 12.24 -32.03
N TYR A 401 16.78 12.41 -31.50
CA TYR A 401 17.00 12.29 -30.07
C TYR A 401 16.39 13.48 -29.32
N TYR A 402 15.35 13.21 -28.53
CA TYR A 402 14.88 14.12 -27.51
C TYR A 402 15.45 13.71 -26.15
N SER A 403 15.92 14.71 -25.39
CA SER A 403 16.38 14.50 -24.01
C SER A 403 15.21 14.02 -23.13
N PRO A 404 15.48 13.32 -22.01
CA PRO A 404 14.43 12.97 -21.04
C PRO A 404 13.61 14.18 -20.56
N GLU A 405 14.25 15.34 -20.44
CA GLU A 405 13.58 16.60 -20.08
C GLU A 405 12.57 17.03 -21.15
N ASN A 406 12.95 16.93 -22.43
CA ASN A 406 12.05 17.23 -23.54
C ASN A 406 10.89 16.24 -23.62
N THR A 407 11.11 14.94 -23.39
CA THR A 407 10.03 13.95 -23.42
C THR A 407 9.10 14.07 -22.21
N ALA A 408 9.63 14.41 -21.02
CA ALA A 408 8.84 14.78 -19.85
C ALA A 408 8.00 16.04 -20.12
N LYS A 409 8.60 17.07 -20.73
CA LYS A 409 7.90 18.30 -21.09
C LYS A 409 6.79 18.04 -22.12
N ALA A 410 7.02 17.17 -23.11
CA ALA A 410 5.99 16.77 -24.06
C ALA A 410 4.77 16.10 -23.36
N LYS A 411 5.02 15.22 -22.38
CA LYS A 411 3.96 14.60 -21.56
C LYS A 411 3.21 15.66 -20.72
N GLU A 412 3.92 16.65 -20.18
CA GLU A 412 3.34 17.77 -19.43
C GLU A 412 2.46 18.66 -20.32
N VAL A 413 2.89 18.98 -21.54
CA VAL A 413 2.10 19.76 -22.50
C VAL A 413 0.82 19.02 -22.88
N LEU A 414 0.91 17.72 -23.22
CA LEU A 414 -0.26 16.88 -23.50
C LEU A 414 -1.22 16.80 -22.30
N SER A 415 -0.65 16.70 -21.10
CA SER A 415 -1.39 16.79 -19.84
C SER A 415 -2.19 18.09 -19.73
N ASN A 416 -1.52 19.22 -19.87
CA ASN A 416 -2.12 20.54 -19.70
C ASN A 416 -3.21 20.78 -20.74
N ILE A 417 -3.00 20.34 -21.99
CA ILE A 417 -4.02 20.35 -23.04
C ILE A 417 -5.27 19.59 -22.58
N ASN A 418 -5.10 18.34 -22.14
CA ASN A 418 -6.23 17.47 -21.78
C ASN A 418 -6.98 17.96 -20.54
N HIS A 419 -6.36 18.77 -19.67
CA HIS A 419 -7.00 19.39 -18.52
C HIS A 419 -7.67 20.74 -18.84
N LEU A 420 -6.97 21.63 -19.56
CA LEU A 420 -7.42 23.00 -19.80
C LEU A 420 -8.47 23.09 -20.91
N GLN A 421 -8.36 22.28 -21.97
CA GLN A 421 -9.29 22.33 -23.11
C GLN A 421 -10.76 22.09 -22.67
N PRO A 422 -11.10 21.05 -21.90
CA PRO A 422 -12.48 20.86 -21.44
C PRO A 422 -12.97 21.96 -20.50
N LEU A 423 -12.11 22.47 -19.62
CA LEU A 423 -12.45 23.53 -18.68
C LEU A 423 -12.79 24.84 -19.40
N ILE A 424 -11.99 25.22 -20.38
CA ILE A 424 -12.22 26.43 -21.18
C ILE A 424 -13.50 26.28 -22.00
N SER A 425 -13.73 25.12 -22.63
CA SER A 425 -14.99 24.85 -23.32
C SER A 425 -16.19 24.96 -22.39
N SER A 426 -16.11 24.40 -21.17
CA SER A 426 -17.18 24.48 -20.17
C SER A 426 -17.43 25.92 -19.72
N HIS A 427 -16.38 26.71 -19.46
CA HIS A 427 -16.53 28.12 -19.10
C HIS A 427 -17.08 28.97 -20.25
N ALA A 428 -16.72 28.65 -21.50
CA ALA A 428 -17.28 29.28 -22.67
C ALA A 428 -18.78 28.96 -22.83
N ASP A 429 -19.20 27.73 -22.52
CA ASP A 429 -20.62 27.37 -22.51
C ASP A 429 -21.38 28.02 -21.34
N LEU A 430 -20.76 28.14 -20.16
CA LEU A 430 -21.31 28.90 -19.02
C LEU A 430 -21.48 30.38 -19.33
N LEU A 431 -20.55 30.97 -20.09
CA LEU A 431 -20.67 32.35 -20.56
C LEU A 431 -21.89 32.52 -21.47
N LEU A 432 -22.09 31.60 -22.43
CA LEU A 432 -23.27 31.61 -23.30
C LEU A 432 -24.58 31.39 -22.53
N ASN A 433 -24.58 30.49 -21.55
CA ASN A 433 -25.74 30.27 -20.68
C ASN A 433 -26.05 31.49 -19.80
N SER A 434 -25.02 32.20 -19.33
CA SER A 434 -25.20 33.44 -18.57
C SER A 434 -25.77 34.55 -19.47
N ALA A 435 -25.36 34.57 -20.75
CA ALA A 435 -25.88 35.50 -21.74
C ALA A 435 -27.37 35.25 -22.04
N SER A 436 -27.79 33.99 -22.22
CA SER A 436 -29.20 33.65 -22.46
C SER A 436 -30.10 33.92 -21.25
N GLN A 437 -29.55 33.92 -20.04
CA GLN A 437 -30.26 34.27 -18.80
C GLN A 437 -30.23 35.78 -18.49
N HIS A 438 -29.59 36.61 -19.33
CA HIS A 438 -29.44 38.06 -19.10
C HIS A 438 -28.92 38.41 -17.69
N SER A 439 -27.99 37.61 -17.15
CA SER A 439 -27.45 37.81 -15.81
C SER A 439 -26.08 38.49 -15.86
N PRO A 440 -25.96 39.81 -15.55
CA PRO A 440 -24.71 40.56 -15.68
C PRO A 440 -23.60 40.06 -14.73
N ASP A 441 -23.93 39.73 -13.48
CA ASP A 441 -22.96 39.22 -12.50
C ASP A 441 -22.44 37.83 -12.88
N SER A 442 -23.32 36.94 -13.33
CA SER A 442 -22.94 35.60 -13.80
C SER A 442 -22.09 35.67 -15.07
N LEU A 443 -22.42 36.59 -15.99
CA LEU A 443 -21.67 36.82 -17.23
C LEU A 443 -20.25 37.32 -16.92
N LYS A 444 -20.11 38.28 -16.01
CA LYS A 444 -18.81 38.82 -15.58
C LYS A 444 -17.93 37.76 -14.89
N ASN A 445 -18.52 36.96 -14.00
CA ASN A 445 -17.82 35.87 -13.34
C ASN A 445 -17.39 34.78 -14.33
N SER A 446 -18.26 34.39 -15.26
CA SER A 446 -17.94 33.40 -16.30
C SER A 446 -16.84 33.90 -17.25
N LEU A 447 -16.88 35.18 -17.64
CA LEU A 447 -15.83 35.79 -18.46
C LEU A 447 -14.48 35.80 -17.74
N LYS A 448 -14.47 36.18 -16.45
CA LYS A 448 -13.25 36.17 -15.65
C LYS A 448 -12.61 34.78 -15.60
N MET A 449 -13.40 33.75 -15.31
CA MET A 449 -12.94 32.36 -15.29
C MET A 449 -12.44 31.92 -16.67
N LEU A 450 -13.18 32.24 -17.73
CA LEU A 450 -12.77 31.95 -19.11
C LEU A 450 -11.42 32.60 -19.46
N SER A 451 -11.24 33.88 -19.12
CA SER A 451 -10.01 34.63 -19.37
C SER A 451 -8.83 34.02 -18.63
N GLU A 452 -8.95 33.79 -17.32
CA GLU A 452 -7.89 33.21 -16.49
C GLU A 452 -7.46 31.83 -17.01
N LYS A 453 -8.41 30.95 -17.35
CA LYS A 453 -8.07 29.62 -17.89
C LYS A 453 -7.46 29.70 -19.29
N THR A 454 -7.91 30.61 -20.13
CA THR A 454 -7.36 30.80 -21.49
C THR A 454 -5.95 31.37 -21.44
N GLU A 455 -5.63 32.26 -20.50
CA GLU A 455 -4.26 32.76 -20.28
C GLU A 455 -3.30 31.65 -19.82
N LEU A 456 -3.73 30.80 -18.89
CA LEU A 456 -2.96 29.62 -18.47
C LEU A 456 -2.71 28.67 -19.65
N PHE A 457 -3.72 28.47 -20.49
CA PHE A 457 -3.60 27.68 -21.72
C PHE A 457 -2.55 28.29 -22.64
N VAL A 458 -2.62 29.58 -22.94
CA VAL A 458 -1.64 30.27 -23.80
C VAL A 458 -0.21 30.17 -23.23
N HIS A 459 -0.05 30.32 -21.91
CA HIS A 459 1.26 30.19 -21.27
C HIS A 459 1.85 28.79 -21.40
N ALA A 460 1.02 27.74 -21.36
CA ALA A 460 1.47 26.36 -21.47
C ALA A 460 2.13 26.01 -22.82
N PHE A 461 1.88 26.78 -23.89
CA PHE A 461 2.44 26.53 -25.23
C PHE A 461 3.54 27.50 -25.67
N LYS A 462 4.00 28.41 -24.80
CA LYS A 462 5.14 29.29 -25.09
C LYS A 462 6.50 28.57 -25.13
N ASP A 463 6.49 27.24 -25.15
CA ASP A 463 7.68 26.40 -25.07
C ASP A 463 8.38 26.26 -26.43
N GLN A 464 9.71 26.35 -26.43
CA GLN A 464 10.55 26.17 -27.61
C GLN A 464 10.46 24.75 -28.17
N LEU A 465 10.15 23.76 -27.32
CA LEU A 465 9.94 22.37 -27.71
C LEU A 465 8.81 22.23 -28.72
N VAL A 466 7.67 22.91 -28.51
CA VAL A 466 6.51 22.84 -29.43
C VAL A 466 6.90 23.33 -30.83
N ARG A 467 7.61 24.46 -30.91
CA ARG A 467 8.11 24.99 -32.20
C ARG A 467 9.05 24.00 -32.89
N SER A 468 10.05 23.50 -32.16
CA SER A 468 11.00 22.53 -32.72
C SER A 468 10.35 21.22 -33.17
N ALA A 469 9.35 20.73 -32.42
CA ALA A 469 8.61 19.51 -32.72
C ALA A 469 7.67 19.69 -33.90
N LEU A 470 7.07 20.87 -34.08
CA LEU A 470 6.25 21.20 -35.26
C LEU A 470 7.09 21.21 -36.54
N LEU A 471 8.28 21.82 -36.50
CA LEU A 471 9.22 21.77 -37.61
C LEU A 471 9.64 20.32 -37.91
N ALA A 472 10.00 19.55 -36.89
CA ALA A 472 10.35 18.13 -37.06
C ALA A 472 9.21 17.31 -37.69
N LEU A 473 7.98 17.49 -37.21
CA LEU A 473 6.80 16.83 -37.78
C LEU A 473 6.53 17.27 -39.23
N TYR A 474 6.72 18.56 -39.54
CA TYR A 474 6.60 19.06 -40.92
C TYR A 474 7.58 18.38 -41.87
N THR A 475 8.86 18.27 -41.46
CA THR A 475 9.89 17.57 -42.25
C THR A 475 9.60 16.08 -42.41
N ALA A 476 8.83 15.49 -41.51
CA ALA A 476 8.40 14.08 -41.56
C ALA A 476 7.23 13.82 -42.51
N ARG A 477 6.60 14.85 -43.09
CA ARG A 477 5.49 14.72 -44.06
C ARG A 477 6.01 14.26 -45.44
N PRO A 478 5.20 13.54 -46.24
CA PRO A 478 5.63 12.97 -47.54
C PRO A 478 6.26 13.97 -48.53
N GLY A 479 5.83 15.23 -48.54
CA GLY A 479 6.30 16.26 -49.47
C GLY A 479 7.70 16.83 -49.20
N CYS A 480 8.24 16.65 -47.98
CA CYS A 480 9.50 17.29 -47.57
C CYS A 480 10.74 16.38 -47.74
N VAL A 481 10.56 15.07 -47.86
CA VAL A 481 11.66 14.08 -47.88
C VAL A 481 12.37 13.99 -49.24
N LEU A 482 11.82 14.61 -50.30
CA LEU A 482 12.29 14.46 -51.69
C LEU A 482 13.16 15.60 -52.26
N LYS A 483 13.44 16.68 -51.52
CA LYS A 483 14.32 17.75 -52.01
C LYS A 483 15.75 17.58 -51.47
N LYS A 484 16.57 16.75 -52.14
CA LYS A 484 18.03 16.89 -52.04
C LYS A 484 18.42 18.30 -52.56
N PRO A 485 19.35 19.03 -51.91
CA PRO A 485 19.85 20.28 -52.48
C PRO A 485 20.53 19.98 -53.82
N ALA A 486 20.16 20.72 -54.86
CA ALA A 486 20.85 20.67 -56.14
C ALA A 486 22.32 21.04 -55.92
N VAL A 487 23.23 20.12 -56.24
CA VAL A 487 24.67 20.38 -56.25
C VAL A 487 24.96 21.44 -57.33
N PRO A 488 25.70 22.52 -57.04
CA PRO A 488 26.07 23.48 -58.07
C PRO A 488 27.08 22.83 -59.03
N ARG A 489 26.74 22.80 -60.31
CA ARG A 489 27.66 22.45 -61.41
C ARG A 489 28.75 23.53 -61.48
N ASN A 490 30.02 23.14 -61.36
CA ASN A 490 31.13 23.88 -61.94
C ASN A 490 32.14 22.89 -62.55
N SER A 491 32.55 23.23 -63.76
CA SER A 491 33.41 22.53 -64.72
C SER A 491 34.91 22.65 -64.42
N ALA A 492 35.69 21.57 -64.62
CA ALA A 492 36.90 21.50 -65.48
C ALA A 492 37.82 20.31 -65.11
N GLU A 493 38.00 19.42 -66.10
CA GLU A 493 39.18 18.64 -66.55
C GLU A 493 40.12 17.81 -65.63
N GLU A 494 40.17 16.53 -66.02
CA GLU A 494 41.31 15.59 -66.18
C GLU A 494 42.06 14.92 -65.01
N GLY A 495 42.03 13.57 -65.02
CA GLY A 495 43.19 12.71 -64.73
C GLY A 495 42.99 11.48 -63.81
N GLY A 496 42.89 10.27 -64.40
CA GLY A 496 43.59 9.07 -63.89
C GLY A 496 42.88 8.04 -62.97
N ASP A 497 42.63 6.86 -63.55
CA ASP A 497 42.73 5.47 -63.02
C ASP A 497 41.95 4.93 -61.77
N LEU A 498 41.08 3.96 -62.08
CA LEU A 498 40.81 2.65 -61.45
C LEU A 498 41.08 2.43 -59.94
N GLN A 499 40.01 2.17 -59.16
CA GLN A 499 39.79 0.89 -58.46
C GLN A 499 38.42 0.80 -57.77
N HIS A 500 37.72 -0.31 -58.00
CA HIS A 500 36.52 -0.75 -57.28
C HIS A 500 36.84 -1.02 -55.80
N GLN A 501 36.14 -0.35 -54.88
CA GLN A 501 35.79 -0.88 -53.56
C GLN A 501 34.39 -0.41 -53.17
N ASP A 502 33.46 -1.37 -53.05
CA ASP A 502 32.16 -1.19 -52.42
C ASP A 502 32.35 -0.89 -50.92
N HIS A 503 32.18 0.37 -50.54
CA HIS A 503 31.95 0.77 -49.15
C HIS A 503 30.59 1.47 -49.05
N PRO A 504 29.69 1.04 -48.12
CA PRO A 504 28.46 1.78 -47.89
C PRO A 504 28.81 3.16 -47.33
N SER A 505 28.31 4.19 -48.01
CA SER A 505 28.49 5.60 -47.68
C SER A 505 28.11 5.88 -46.23
N GLN A 506 29.07 6.37 -45.44
CA GLN A 506 28.85 6.92 -44.10
C GLN A 506 27.83 8.08 -44.13
N ILE A 507 26.64 7.85 -43.58
CA ILE A 507 25.65 8.90 -43.32
C ILE A 507 26.05 9.61 -42.03
N LYS A 508 26.36 10.91 -42.11
CA LYS A 508 26.70 11.76 -40.97
C LYS A 508 25.50 11.93 -40.02
N ARG A 509 25.80 11.96 -38.73
CA ARG A 509 24.95 12.32 -37.58
C ARG A 509 24.08 13.55 -37.90
N GLN A 510 22.75 13.44 -37.81
CA GLN A 510 21.84 14.58 -37.84
C GLN A 510 21.54 15.02 -36.40
N ASP A 511 22.48 15.75 -35.81
CA ASP A 511 22.30 16.38 -34.48
C ASP A 511 21.42 17.65 -34.55
N SER A 512 20.78 17.94 -35.69
CA SER A 512 20.03 19.18 -35.93
C SER A 512 18.88 18.96 -36.90
N ILE A 513 17.70 19.53 -36.61
CA ILE A 513 16.54 19.54 -37.50
C ILE A 513 16.94 20.28 -38.79
N PRO A 514 16.76 19.72 -40.00
CA PRO A 514 17.12 20.42 -41.23
C PRO A 514 16.32 21.72 -41.36
N HIS A 515 16.99 22.87 -41.45
CA HIS A 515 16.33 24.13 -41.78
C HIS A 515 15.71 24.03 -43.18
N HIS A 516 14.39 24.07 -43.27
CA HIS A 516 13.66 23.97 -44.53
C HIS A 516 13.18 25.36 -44.93
N SER A 517 13.66 25.89 -46.06
CA SER A 517 13.38 27.26 -46.55
C SER A 517 11.90 27.53 -46.91
N GLU A 518 11.04 26.52 -46.82
CA GLU A 518 9.61 26.58 -47.11
C GLU A 518 8.75 26.48 -45.84
N TYR A 519 9.34 26.29 -44.66
CA TYR A 519 8.61 26.29 -43.39
C TYR A 519 8.52 27.71 -42.84
N ASP A 520 7.29 28.17 -42.59
CA ASP A 520 7.03 29.47 -42.00
C ASP A 520 7.13 29.37 -40.48
N GLU A 521 8.31 29.73 -39.93
CA GLU A 521 8.59 29.67 -38.49
C GLU A 521 7.63 30.56 -37.66
N GLU A 522 7.06 31.60 -38.27
CA GLU A 522 6.11 32.51 -37.63
C GLU A 522 4.65 32.03 -37.75
N GLU A 523 4.36 30.97 -38.52
CA GLU A 523 3.00 30.46 -38.69
C GLU A 523 2.42 29.99 -37.36
N TRP A 524 3.20 29.27 -36.56
CA TRP A 524 2.80 28.92 -35.20
C TRP A 524 2.47 30.16 -34.38
N ASP A 525 3.30 31.20 -34.48
CA ASP A 525 3.13 32.46 -33.76
C ASP A 525 1.84 33.18 -34.10
N ARG A 526 1.41 33.11 -35.36
CA ARG A 526 0.12 33.64 -35.79
C ARG A 526 -1.05 32.79 -35.30
N VAL A 527 -0.94 31.47 -35.38
CA VAL A 527 -2.00 30.51 -34.97
C VAL A 527 -2.28 30.62 -33.48
N TRP A 528 -1.25 30.64 -32.62
CA TRP A 528 -1.47 30.75 -31.17
C TRP A 528 -1.86 32.18 -30.74
N ALA A 529 -1.39 33.23 -31.43
CA ALA A 529 -1.82 34.61 -31.14
C ALA A 529 -3.31 34.85 -31.45
N ASN A 530 -3.91 34.07 -32.36
CA ASN A 530 -5.35 34.18 -32.66
C ASN A 530 -6.23 33.79 -31.46
N VAL A 531 -5.78 32.91 -30.57
CA VAL A 531 -6.51 32.58 -29.33
C VAL A 531 -6.65 33.81 -28.43
N GLY A 532 -5.56 34.54 -28.22
CA GLY A 532 -5.59 35.78 -27.43
C GLY A 532 -6.42 36.89 -28.08
N LYS A 533 -6.34 37.03 -29.41
CA LYS A 533 -7.18 37.99 -30.16
C LYS A 533 -8.66 37.64 -30.04
N SER A 534 -9.02 36.37 -30.18
CA SER A 534 -10.40 35.90 -30.08
C SER A 534 -10.97 36.11 -28.66
N LEU A 535 -10.17 35.83 -27.63
CA LEU A 535 -10.54 36.13 -26.23
C LEU A 535 -10.79 37.63 -26.03
N ASN A 536 -9.92 38.49 -26.54
CA ASN A 536 -10.10 39.94 -26.46
C ASN A 536 -11.38 40.42 -27.15
N CYS A 537 -11.78 39.80 -28.27
CA CYS A 537 -13.06 40.08 -28.92
C CYS A 537 -14.24 39.70 -28.02
N VAL A 538 -14.17 38.55 -27.34
CA VAL A 538 -15.20 38.13 -26.37
C VAL A 538 -15.28 39.11 -25.19
N ILE A 539 -14.13 39.51 -24.62
CA ILE A 539 -14.07 40.49 -23.52
C ILE A 539 -14.73 41.81 -23.95
N ALA A 540 -14.30 42.38 -25.09
CA ALA A 540 -14.83 43.64 -25.59
C ALA A 540 -16.34 43.57 -25.89
N MET A 541 -16.84 42.41 -26.34
CA MET A 541 -18.26 42.21 -26.55
C MET A 541 -19.04 42.18 -25.24
N VAL A 542 -18.56 41.45 -24.23
CA VAL A 542 -19.20 41.39 -22.91
C VAL A 542 -19.21 42.77 -22.25
N ASP A 543 -18.09 43.50 -22.28
CA ASP A 543 -18.02 44.86 -21.72
C ASP A 543 -19.06 45.78 -22.37
N ARG A 544 -19.20 45.71 -23.71
CA ARG A 544 -20.21 46.47 -24.45
C ARG A 544 -21.65 46.07 -24.10
N LEU A 545 -21.91 44.80 -23.83
CA LEU A 545 -23.23 44.32 -23.41
C LEU A 545 -23.56 44.83 -22.00
N LEU A 546 -22.59 44.79 -21.08
CA LEU A 546 -22.74 45.31 -19.71
C LEU A 546 -22.91 46.84 -19.68
N GLU A 547 -22.19 47.57 -20.53
CA GLU A 547 -22.37 49.03 -20.70
C GLU A 547 -23.77 49.36 -21.23
N LYS A 548 -24.27 48.61 -22.22
CA LYS A 548 -25.62 48.80 -22.76
C LYS A 548 -26.71 48.51 -21.73
N ASP A 549 -26.53 47.46 -20.91
CA ASP A 549 -27.46 47.10 -19.83
C ASP A 549 -27.54 48.18 -18.76
N ASN A 550 -26.38 48.74 -18.38
CA ASN A 550 -26.33 49.87 -17.45
C ASN A 550 -27.03 51.11 -18.03
N ILE A 551 -26.89 51.39 -19.33
CA ILE A 551 -27.54 52.52 -19.99
C ILE A 551 -29.06 52.30 -20.16
N SER A 552 -29.52 51.08 -20.43
CA SER A 552 -30.96 50.77 -20.48
C SER A 552 -31.61 50.87 -19.09
N ASN A 553 -30.94 50.42 -18.04
CA ASN A 553 -31.43 50.53 -16.66
C ASN A 553 -31.46 52.00 -16.17
N ILE A 554 -30.61 52.89 -16.70
CA ILE A 554 -30.63 54.33 -16.39
C ILE A 554 -31.76 55.06 -17.15
N LYS A 555 -32.11 54.62 -18.37
CA LYS A 555 -33.15 55.26 -19.19
C LYS A 555 -34.59 54.88 -18.84
N GLU A 556 -34.83 53.79 -18.10
CA GLU A 556 -36.16 53.47 -17.54
C GLU A 556 -36.54 54.34 -16.32
N GLY A 557 -35.63 55.18 -15.81
CA GLY A 557 -35.86 56.07 -14.66
C GLY A 557 -36.42 57.47 -14.96
N GLU A 558 -36.57 57.88 -16.23
CA GLU A 558 -37.14 59.20 -16.61
C GLU A 558 -38.29 59.05 -17.65
N ASN A 559 -39.54 59.32 -17.21
CA ASN A 559 -40.82 59.35 -17.97
C ASN A 559 -40.80 60.34 -19.18
N ASP A 560 -41.66 60.36 -20.23
CA ASP A 560 -43.03 59.88 -20.58
C ASP A 560 -43.21 60.01 -22.14
N PRO A 561 -44.37 59.65 -22.78
CA PRO A 561 -44.44 59.26 -24.20
C PRO A 561 -44.72 60.40 -25.19
N SER A 562 -44.16 60.30 -26.40
CA SER A 562 -44.71 60.94 -27.60
C SER A 562 -44.39 60.12 -28.83
N ALA A 563 -45.45 59.82 -29.59
CA ALA A 563 -45.45 58.93 -30.73
C ALA A 563 -44.90 59.56 -32.03
N ALA A 564 -44.38 58.66 -32.85
CA ALA A 564 -44.30 58.64 -34.30
C ALA A 564 -43.04 59.21 -34.99
N ASP A 565 -42.53 58.32 -35.85
CA ASP A 565 -41.56 58.49 -36.94
C ASP A 565 -40.07 58.61 -36.62
N CYS A 566 -39.44 57.44 -36.44
CA CYS A 566 -38.24 57.10 -37.20
C CYS A 566 -38.06 55.58 -37.29
N LYS A 567 -38.33 55.00 -38.48
CA LYS A 567 -37.87 53.66 -38.84
C LYS A 567 -36.34 53.67 -38.94
N VAL A 568 -35.65 53.31 -37.86
CA VAL A 568 -34.23 52.92 -37.87
C VAL A 568 -34.07 51.72 -36.92
N LEU A 569 -33.41 50.68 -37.41
CA LEU A 569 -33.25 49.34 -36.80
C LEU A 569 -33.06 49.36 -35.27
N HIS A 570 -34.01 48.77 -34.54
CA HIS A 570 -33.68 48.11 -33.27
C HIS A 570 -33.03 46.77 -33.58
N THR A 571 -31.73 46.75 -33.84
CA THR A 571 -30.90 45.55 -33.67
C THR A 571 -30.52 45.42 -32.19
N GLY A 572 -31.53 45.31 -31.33
CA GLY A 572 -31.36 44.85 -29.95
C GLY A 572 -31.24 43.33 -29.98
N GLY A 573 -30.16 42.81 -30.55
CA GLY A 573 -29.92 41.37 -30.61
C GLY A 573 -29.70 40.80 -29.21
N ASP A 574 -30.36 39.68 -28.92
CA ASP A 574 -30.15 38.82 -27.75
C ASP A 574 -28.64 38.72 -27.42
N TRP A 575 -28.27 38.83 -26.14
CA TRP A 575 -26.86 38.74 -25.71
C TRP A 575 -26.21 37.45 -26.21
N TYR A 576 -27.00 36.37 -26.27
CA TYR A 576 -26.58 35.09 -26.81
C TYR A 576 -26.18 35.17 -28.29
N GLU A 577 -27.01 35.77 -29.15
CA GLU A 577 -26.78 35.91 -30.60
C GLU A 577 -25.51 36.71 -30.92
N GLN A 578 -25.16 37.69 -30.06
CA GLN A 578 -23.95 38.49 -30.24
C GLN A 578 -22.67 37.78 -29.76
N LEU A 579 -22.76 36.97 -28.70
CA LEU A 579 -21.62 36.27 -28.12
C LEU A 579 -21.34 34.92 -28.79
N TYR A 580 -22.36 34.23 -29.28
CA TYR A 580 -22.26 32.89 -29.84
C TYR A 580 -21.19 32.78 -30.95
N PRO A 581 -21.16 33.64 -31.99
CA PRO A 581 -20.13 33.56 -33.04
C PRO A 581 -18.71 33.76 -32.52
N LEU A 582 -18.52 34.62 -31.52
CA LEU A 582 -17.21 34.90 -30.92
C LEU A 582 -16.72 33.72 -30.07
N VAL A 583 -17.63 33.11 -29.31
CA VAL A 583 -17.34 31.91 -28.51
C VAL A 583 -16.99 30.72 -29.40
N ILE A 584 -17.71 30.52 -30.52
CA ILE A 584 -17.37 29.51 -31.51
C ILE A 584 -16.00 29.79 -32.12
N THR A 585 -15.72 31.04 -32.52
CA THR A 585 -14.40 31.43 -33.06
C THR A 585 -13.27 31.15 -32.05
N LEU A 586 -13.48 31.44 -30.77
CA LEU A 586 -12.52 31.12 -29.70
C LEU A 586 -12.29 29.60 -29.61
N LYS A 587 -13.36 28.80 -29.59
CA LYS A 587 -13.27 27.34 -29.57
C LYS A 587 -12.52 26.79 -30.78
N ASP A 588 -12.74 27.34 -31.97
CA ASP A 588 -12.08 26.92 -33.21
C ASP A 588 -10.59 27.29 -33.20
N CYS A 589 -10.24 28.54 -32.85
CA CYS A 589 -8.83 28.96 -32.71
C CYS A 589 -8.08 28.09 -31.71
N MET A 590 -8.72 27.75 -30.58
CA MET A 590 -8.14 26.84 -29.60
C MET A 590 -8.02 25.41 -30.15
N GLY A 591 -9.02 24.93 -30.87
CA GLY A 591 -9.02 23.61 -31.51
C GLY A 591 -7.82 23.43 -32.45
N GLU A 592 -7.48 24.46 -33.22
CA GLU A 592 -6.32 24.44 -34.12
C GLU A 592 -5.00 24.35 -33.34
N VAL A 593 -4.81 25.20 -32.32
CA VAL A 593 -3.62 25.18 -31.45
C VAL A 593 -3.47 23.83 -30.77
N VAL A 594 -4.56 23.30 -30.19
CA VAL A 594 -4.58 21.99 -29.55
C VAL A 594 -4.18 20.89 -30.52
N THR A 595 -4.75 20.89 -31.73
CA THR A 595 -4.49 19.83 -32.72
C THR A 595 -3.02 19.81 -33.11
N ARG A 596 -2.46 20.97 -33.48
CA ARG A 596 -1.05 21.09 -33.86
C ARG A 596 -0.11 20.74 -32.71
N ALA A 597 -0.39 21.24 -31.50
CA ALA A 597 0.41 20.92 -30.31
C ALA A 597 0.35 19.42 -29.98
N LYS A 598 -0.84 18.80 -29.97
CA LYS A 598 -1.01 17.36 -29.74
C LYS A 598 -0.21 16.55 -30.74
N GLN A 599 -0.31 16.85 -32.03
CA GLN A 599 0.42 16.12 -33.07
C GLN A 599 1.94 16.28 -32.92
N SER A 600 2.43 17.48 -32.68
CA SER A 600 3.87 17.71 -32.48
C SER A 600 4.42 16.98 -31.26
N MET A 601 3.71 17.02 -30.12
CA MET A 601 4.11 16.30 -28.91
C MET A 601 3.98 14.79 -29.06
N ALA A 602 2.93 14.29 -29.71
CA ALA A 602 2.79 12.87 -30.04
C ALA A 602 3.92 12.40 -30.96
N PHE A 603 4.42 13.25 -31.86
CA PHE A 603 5.57 12.94 -32.69
C PHE A 603 6.86 12.84 -31.86
N VAL A 604 7.07 13.74 -30.88
CA VAL A 604 8.19 13.62 -29.92
C VAL A 604 8.13 12.29 -29.16
N LEU A 605 6.95 11.90 -28.68
CA LEU A 605 6.77 10.64 -27.95
C LEU A 605 6.90 9.41 -28.84
N LEU A 606 6.55 9.50 -30.12
CA LEU A 606 6.82 8.45 -31.09
C LEU A 606 8.33 8.19 -31.19
N GLN A 607 9.15 9.24 -31.25
CA GLN A 607 10.62 9.10 -31.30
C GLN A 607 11.17 8.45 -30.03
N GLU A 608 10.67 8.85 -28.85
CA GLU A 608 11.07 8.28 -27.55
C GLU A 608 10.86 6.75 -27.55
N LEU A 609 9.68 6.31 -27.97
CA LEU A 609 9.35 4.88 -28.02
C LEU A 609 10.17 4.15 -29.07
N ALA A 610 10.23 4.67 -30.29
CA ALA A 610 10.92 4.03 -31.40
C ALA A 610 12.40 3.74 -31.12
N CYS A 611 13.10 4.69 -30.48
CA CYS A 611 14.51 4.56 -30.14
C CYS A 611 14.82 3.48 -29.08
N GLY A 612 13.81 2.93 -28.40
CA GLY A 612 13.97 2.00 -27.28
C GLY A 612 13.17 0.70 -27.35
N LEU A 613 12.46 0.44 -28.45
CA LEU A 613 11.65 -0.78 -28.60
C LEU A 613 12.49 -2.04 -28.86
N PRO A 614 12.06 -3.22 -28.38
CA PRO A 614 10.90 -3.47 -27.50
C PRO A 614 11.21 -3.23 -26.01
N GLN A 615 12.47 -2.99 -25.67
CA GLN A 615 12.99 -3.03 -24.30
C GLN A 615 12.33 -1.98 -23.37
N CYS A 616 12.04 -0.79 -23.88
CA CYS A 616 11.35 0.28 -23.16
C CYS A 616 9.98 -0.18 -22.60
N LEU A 617 9.19 -0.91 -23.38
CA LEU A 617 7.88 -1.38 -22.95
C LEU A 617 7.99 -2.48 -21.90
N MET A 618 8.97 -3.38 -22.03
CA MET A 618 9.21 -4.43 -21.04
C MET A 618 9.66 -3.84 -19.69
N LEU A 619 10.49 -2.78 -19.71
CA LEU A 619 10.89 -2.05 -18.51
C LEU A 619 9.71 -1.30 -17.88
N THR A 620 8.84 -0.72 -18.71
CA THR A 620 7.60 -0.08 -18.25
C THR A 620 6.70 -1.09 -17.55
N LEU A 621 6.47 -2.26 -18.16
CA LEU A 621 5.70 -3.34 -17.55
C LEU A 621 6.30 -3.79 -16.20
N ARG A 622 7.62 -4.01 -16.14
CA ARG A 622 8.31 -4.38 -14.89
C ARG A 622 8.14 -3.32 -13.80
N ARG A 623 8.26 -2.03 -14.17
CA ARG A 623 8.04 -0.91 -13.24
C ARG A 623 6.60 -0.84 -12.75
N ASP A 624 5.63 -1.03 -13.64
CA ASP A 624 4.20 -1.02 -13.32
C ASP A 624 3.82 -2.18 -12.36
N ILE A 625 4.39 -3.37 -12.57
CA ILE A 625 4.25 -4.52 -11.67
C ILE A 625 4.75 -4.20 -10.27
N VAL A 626 5.99 -3.74 -10.16
CA VAL A 626 6.65 -3.51 -8.87
C VAL A 626 5.97 -2.35 -8.13
N PHE A 627 5.60 -1.29 -8.86
CA PHE A 627 4.84 -0.16 -8.33
C PHE A 627 3.47 -0.60 -7.82
N SER A 628 2.74 -1.45 -8.57
CA SER A 628 1.44 -1.99 -8.15
C SER A 628 1.53 -2.75 -6.82
N GLN A 629 2.52 -3.63 -6.68
CA GLN A 629 2.75 -4.38 -5.44
C GLN A 629 3.07 -3.43 -4.26
N ALA A 630 3.89 -2.41 -4.48
CA ALA A 630 4.25 -1.42 -3.47
C ALA A 630 3.05 -0.54 -3.06
N LEU A 631 2.27 -0.07 -4.05
CA LEU A 631 1.11 0.80 -3.82
C LEU A 631 0.02 0.10 -3.02
N ALA A 632 -0.28 -1.16 -3.32
CA ALA A 632 -1.25 -1.94 -2.56
C ALA A 632 -0.90 -2.00 -1.07
N GLY A 633 0.39 -2.17 -0.75
CA GLY A 633 0.90 -2.07 0.60
C GLY A 633 0.72 -0.67 1.21
N LEU A 634 1.14 0.38 0.50
CA LEU A 634 1.03 1.77 0.97
C LEU A 634 -0.41 2.18 1.28
N VAL A 635 -1.36 1.87 0.39
CA VAL A 635 -2.78 2.19 0.58
C VAL A 635 -3.34 1.48 1.81
N CYS A 636 -2.98 0.21 2.01
CA CYS A 636 -3.34 -0.54 3.22
C CYS A 636 -2.78 0.14 4.49
N GLY A 637 -1.50 0.46 4.50
CA GLY A 637 -0.84 1.13 5.62
C GLY A 637 -1.43 2.50 5.94
N PHE A 638 -1.75 3.30 4.92
CA PHE A 638 -2.38 4.61 5.09
C PHE A 638 -3.77 4.49 5.70
N ILE A 639 -4.64 3.62 5.18
CA ILE A 639 -6.00 3.43 5.70
C ILE A 639 -5.97 3.01 7.18
N ILE A 640 -5.08 2.07 7.52
CA ILE A 640 -4.94 1.58 8.90
C ILE A 640 -4.39 2.69 9.82
N LYS A 641 -3.39 3.46 9.38
CA LYS A 641 -2.83 4.56 10.17
C LYS A 641 -3.82 5.70 10.34
N LEU A 642 -4.59 6.03 9.30
CA LEU A 642 -5.67 7.02 9.38
C LEU A 642 -6.68 6.59 10.44
N HIS A 643 -7.21 5.36 10.36
CA HIS A 643 -8.18 4.85 11.31
C HIS A 643 -7.68 4.81 12.76
N THR A 644 -6.42 4.44 12.98
CA THR A 644 -5.84 4.43 14.33
C THR A 644 -5.52 5.82 14.87
N GLY A 645 -5.29 6.80 13.98
CA GLY A 645 -4.95 8.17 14.33
C GLY A 645 -6.12 9.18 14.30
N LEU A 646 -7.36 8.77 14.00
CA LEU A 646 -8.50 9.68 13.85
C LEU A 646 -8.82 10.54 15.08
N HIS A 647 -8.42 10.09 16.28
CA HIS A 647 -8.63 10.83 17.52
C HIS A 647 -7.36 11.53 18.02
N ASP A 648 -6.23 11.35 17.35
CA ASP A 648 -4.96 12.00 17.68
C ASP A 648 -4.86 13.32 16.89
N GLN A 649 -5.10 14.43 17.59
CA GLN A 649 -5.05 15.77 16.99
C GLN A 649 -3.65 16.13 16.51
N GLY A 650 -2.59 15.68 17.20
CA GLY A 650 -1.21 15.90 16.79
C GLY A 650 -0.89 15.16 15.49
N PHE A 651 -1.33 13.92 15.37
CA PHE A 651 -1.24 13.15 14.12
C PHE A 651 -2.02 13.81 12.97
N LEU A 652 -3.27 14.21 13.18
CA LEU A 652 -4.09 14.85 12.14
C LEU A 652 -3.49 16.19 11.69
N GLN A 653 -2.88 16.94 12.61
CA GLN A 653 -2.14 18.15 12.30
C GLN A 653 -0.89 17.85 11.46
N GLN A 654 -0.10 16.86 11.86
CA GLN A 654 1.07 16.38 11.10
C GLN A 654 0.68 15.95 9.69
N LEU A 655 -0.41 15.19 9.58
CA LEU A 655 -0.87 14.60 8.33
C LEU A 655 -1.13 15.65 7.25
N HIS A 656 -1.81 16.76 7.58
CA HIS A 656 -2.11 17.81 6.61
C HIS A 656 -1.03 18.90 6.51
N THR A 657 -0.17 19.07 7.51
CA THR A 657 0.86 20.13 7.51
C THR A 657 2.18 19.66 6.90
N VAL A 658 2.59 18.44 7.22
CA VAL A 658 3.88 17.85 6.83
C VAL A 658 3.67 16.68 5.87
N GLY A 659 2.70 15.81 6.16
CA GLY A 659 2.56 14.51 5.50
C GLY A 659 3.15 13.37 6.33
N LEU A 660 3.11 12.15 5.80
CA LEU A 660 3.34 10.93 6.58
C LEU A 660 4.64 10.22 6.15
N LEU A 661 5.49 9.90 7.12
CA LEU A 661 6.66 9.04 6.92
C LEU A 661 6.22 7.58 6.77
N VAL A 662 6.79 6.87 5.79
CA VAL A 662 6.52 5.45 5.56
C VAL A 662 7.85 4.72 5.48
N GLN A 663 8.16 3.91 6.48
CA GLN A 663 9.46 3.25 6.55
C GLN A 663 9.37 1.76 6.26
N TYR A 664 10.03 1.37 5.17
CA TYR A 664 10.21 0.01 4.70
C TYR A 664 11.49 -0.58 5.26
N GLU A 665 11.33 -1.70 5.94
CA GLU A 665 12.41 -2.55 6.43
C GLU A 665 12.66 -3.69 5.43
N GLY A 666 13.82 -3.74 4.80
CA GLY A 666 14.23 -4.76 3.84
C GLY A 666 15.19 -5.80 4.43
N LEU A 667 14.87 -7.08 4.26
CA LEU A 667 15.68 -8.20 4.76
C LEU A 667 16.41 -8.96 3.62
N LEU A 668 16.54 -8.35 2.45
CA LEU A 668 17.06 -9.00 1.23
C LEU A 668 18.58 -9.01 1.20
N SER A 669 19.17 -10.11 0.73
CA SER A 669 20.61 -10.14 0.47
C SER A 669 20.98 -9.44 -0.82
N THR A 670 22.18 -8.88 -0.85
CA THR A 670 22.83 -8.27 -2.03
C THR A 670 23.50 -9.30 -2.94
N TYR A 671 23.02 -10.55 -2.92
CA TYR A 671 23.60 -11.65 -3.67
C TYR A 671 22.54 -12.37 -4.51
N SER A 672 22.93 -12.83 -5.70
CA SER A 672 22.08 -13.63 -6.60
C SER A 672 20.73 -12.94 -6.88
N GLU A 673 19.63 -13.69 -6.95
CA GLU A 673 18.31 -13.19 -7.31
C GLU A 673 17.78 -12.14 -6.32
N GLU A 674 18.15 -12.20 -5.02
CA GLU A 674 17.69 -11.20 -4.03
C GLU A 674 18.30 -9.81 -4.28
N ALA A 675 19.47 -9.72 -4.93
CA ALA A 675 20.03 -8.44 -5.33
C ALA A 675 19.13 -7.75 -6.38
N GLY A 676 18.67 -8.50 -7.39
CA GLY A 676 17.73 -7.98 -8.37
C GLY A 676 16.35 -7.66 -7.78
N MET A 677 15.88 -8.43 -6.78
CA MET A 677 14.66 -8.09 -6.04
C MET A 677 14.82 -6.77 -5.28
N LEU A 678 16.00 -6.51 -4.70
CA LEU A 678 16.29 -5.25 -4.01
C LEU A 678 16.34 -4.08 -5.00
N GLU A 679 16.89 -4.28 -6.19
CA GLU A 679 16.88 -3.29 -7.27
C GLU A 679 15.46 -2.96 -7.77
N ASP A 680 14.57 -3.95 -7.88
CA ASP A 680 13.14 -3.73 -8.15
C ASP A 680 12.50 -2.92 -7.02
N MET A 681 12.58 -3.44 -5.79
CA MET A 681 11.95 -2.87 -4.61
C MET A 681 12.37 -1.42 -4.35
N ALA A 682 13.65 -1.08 -4.54
CA ALA A 682 14.16 0.28 -4.36
C ALA A 682 13.48 1.27 -5.32
N VAL A 683 13.31 0.90 -6.60
CA VAL A 683 12.63 1.76 -7.58
C VAL A 683 11.14 1.85 -7.28
N GLY A 684 10.49 0.71 -7.00
CA GLY A 684 9.06 0.68 -6.70
C GLY A 684 8.66 1.50 -5.48
N ILE A 685 9.47 1.47 -4.42
CA ILE A 685 9.25 2.28 -3.21
C ILE A 685 9.54 3.76 -3.48
N SER A 686 10.61 4.09 -4.21
CA SER A 686 10.90 5.47 -4.59
C SER A 686 9.76 6.09 -5.41
N ASP A 687 9.14 5.32 -6.30
CA ASP A 687 8.02 5.78 -7.13
C ASP A 687 6.75 6.10 -6.33
N LEU A 688 6.63 5.62 -5.08
CA LEU A 688 5.50 5.97 -4.21
C LEU A 688 5.44 7.47 -3.86
N GLN A 689 6.53 8.23 -4.04
CA GLN A 689 6.54 9.69 -3.92
C GLN A 689 5.59 10.39 -4.92
N LYS A 690 5.20 9.70 -6.00
CA LYS A 690 4.25 10.18 -7.01
C LYS A 690 2.79 10.08 -6.56
N VAL A 691 2.54 9.52 -5.38
CA VAL A 691 1.20 9.20 -4.87
C VAL A 691 0.79 10.23 -3.83
N MET A 692 -0.41 10.77 -4.01
CA MET A 692 -1.05 11.66 -3.06
C MET A 692 -2.33 11.01 -2.53
N PHE A 693 -2.64 11.28 -1.27
CA PHE A 693 -3.88 10.82 -0.66
C PHE A 693 -4.87 11.96 -0.49
N LYS A 694 -6.15 11.66 -0.61
CA LYS A 694 -7.24 12.58 -0.30
C LYS A 694 -8.27 11.80 0.50
N VAL A 695 -8.78 12.38 1.58
CA VAL A 695 -9.84 11.75 2.36
C VAL A 695 -11.17 12.35 1.93
N ILE A 696 -12.16 11.51 1.67
CA ILE A 696 -13.50 11.93 1.24
C ILE A 696 -14.57 11.26 2.10
N GLU A 697 -15.72 11.93 2.21
CA GLU A 697 -16.91 11.34 2.80
C GLU A 697 -17.50 10.28 1.85
N ALA A 698 -17.79 9.10 2.39
CA ALA A 698 -18.39 8.01 1.64
C ALA A 698 -19.82 8.36 1.21
N LYS A 699 -20.13 8.21 -0.09
CA LYS A 699 -21.47 8.42 -0.64
C LYS A 699 -22.34 7.16 -0.61
N SER A 700 -21.72 6.02 -0.37
CA SER A 700 -22.34 4.68 -0.34
C SER A 700 -21.65 3.82 0.71
N GLU A 701 -22.16 2.62 0.94
CA GLU A 701 -21.57 1.60 1.83
C GLU A 701 -20.34 0.89 1.22
N ASP A 702 -19.79 1.39 0.11
CA ASP A 702 -18.52 0.89 -0.45
C ASP A 702 -17.36 1.78 -0.02
N PHE A 703 -16.56 1.27 0.90
CA PHE A 703 -15.41 1.98 1.48
C PHE A 703 -14.08 1.67 0.80
N LEU A 704 -14.08 0.98 -0.35
CA LEU A 704 -12.86 0.74 -1.10
C LEU A 704 -12.27 2.06 -1.64
N PRO A 705 -10.93 2.19 -1.69
CA PRO A 705 -10.29 3.40 -2.16
C PRO A 705 -10.45 3.56 -3.68
N ILE A 706 -10.60 4.80 -4.14
CA ILE A 706 -10.70 5.14 -5.56
C ILE A 706 -9.32 5.62 -6.04
N ILE A 707 -8.81 5.04 -7.11
CA ILE A 707 -7.51 5.39 -7.68
C ILE A 707 -7.75 6.19 -8.96
N THR A 708 -7.16 7.38 -9.03
CA THR A 708 -7.20 8.23 -10.22
C THR A 708 -5.81 8.72 -10.59
N GLY A 709 -5.66 9.23 -11.80
CA GLY A 709 -4.38 9.76 -12.30
C GLY A 709 -3.73 8.86 -13.34
N ARG A 710 -2.40 8.86 -13.38
CA ARG A 710 -1.54 8.27 -14.42
C ARG A 710 -0.16 7.97 -13.83
N ARG A 711 0.70 7.28 -14.58
CA ARG A 711 2.01 6.79 -14.09
C ARG A 711 2.91 7.82 -13.40
N GLU A 712 2.82 9.09 -13.78
CA GLU A 712 3.61 10.18 -13.17
C GLU A 712 2.97 10.80 -11.92
N HIS A 713 1.67 10.64 -11.73
CA HIS A 713 0.94 11.23 -10.60
C HIS A 713 -0.37 10.48 -10.34
N TYR A 714 -0.49 9.91 -9.14
CA TYR A 714 -1.69 9.22 -8.68
C TYR A 714 -2.33 9.94 -7.49
N VAL A 715 -3.65 9.97 -7.46
CA VAL A 715 -4.43 10.42 -6.31
C VAL A 715 -5.29 9.25 -5.82
N ILE A 716 -5.12 8.89 -4.56
CA ILE A 716 -5.88 7.86 -3.86
C ILE A 716 -6.92 8.53 -2.98
N GLU A 717 -8.19 8.37 -3.33
CA GLU A 717 -9.30 8.85 -2.52
C GLU A 717 -9.72 7.76 -1.53
N VAL A 718 -9.54 8.03 -0.23
CA VAL A 718 -9.91 7.14 0.86
C VAL A 718 -11.24 7.57 1.44
N GLN A 719 -12.20 6.66 1.45
CA GLN A 719 -13.57 6.93 1.87
C GLN A 719 -13.76 6.65 3.36
N LEU A 720 -14.33 7.61 4.09
CA LEU A 720 -14.71 7.46 5.49
C LEU A 720 -16.23 7.61 5.67
N PRO A 721 -16.86 6.84 6.58
CA PRO A 721 -18.23 7.10 7.01
C PRO A 721 -18.39 8.54 7.54
N ALA A 722 -19.58 9.14 7.36
CA ALA A 722 -19.88 10.52 7.75
C ALA A 722 -19.41 10.88 9.18
N LYS A 723 -19.77 10.04 10.17
CA LYS A 723 -19.36 10.23 11.58
C LYS A 723 -17.85 10.30 11.79
N MET A 724 -17.08 9.53 11.02
CA MET A 724 -15.62 9.50 11.12
C MET A 724 -15.00 10.68 10.35
N PHE A 725 -15.59 11.04 9.21
CA PHE A 725 -15.19 12.19 8.42
C PHE A 725 -15.36 13.50 9.20
N GLU A 726 -16.40 13.62 10.02
CA GLU A 726 -16.63 14.76 10.92
C GLU A 726 -15.50 15.01 11.93
N LEU A 727 -14.71 13.99 12.28
CA LEU A 727 -13.58 14.13 13.21
C LEU A 727 -12.35 14.81 12.57
N LEU A 728 -12.30 14.90 11.24
CA LEU A 728 -11.14 15.42 10.54
C LEU A 728 -11.03 16.96 10.64
N PRO A 729 -9.81 17.52 10.55
CA PRO A 729 -9.60 18.95 10.39
C PRO A 729 -10.22 19.48 9.11
N GLN A 730 -10.57 20.77 9.12
CA GLN A 730 -11.26 21.43 8.01
C GLN A 730 -10.44 21.36 6.70
N GLU A 731 -9.11 21.47 6.78
CA GLU A 731 -8.21 21.38 5.64
C GLU A 731 -8.33 20.04 4.91
N ILE A 732 -8.45 18.95 5.67
CA ILE A 732 -8.61 17.61 5.10
C ILE A 732 -10.00 17.46 4.50
N LYS A 733 -11.04 17.97 5.19
CA LYS A 733 -12.43 17.94 4.69
C LYS A 733 -12.61 18.71 3.38
N GLU A 734 -11.87 19.81 3.21
CA GLU A 734 -11.84 20.60 1.97
C GLU A 734 -11.07 19.92 0.82
N GLY A 735 -10.55 18.71 1.04
CA GLY A 735 -9.93 17.90 0.02
C GLY A 735 -8.44 18.16 -0.18
N LYS A 736 -7.74 18.69 0.85
CA LYS A 736 -6.28 18.88 0.81
C LYS A 736 -5.56 17.56 0.52
N LEU A 737 -4.63 17.61 -0.44
CA LEU A 737 -3.82 16.46 -0.82
C LEU A 737 -2.71 16.21 0.21
N LEU A 738 -2.61 14.96 0.65
CA LEU A 738 -1.73 14.49 1.70
C LEU A 738 -0.52 13.77 1.09
N ARG A 739 0.69 14.17 1.49
CA ARG A 739 1.97 13.65 0.96
C ARG A 739 2.48 12.47 1.76
N MET A 740 3.07 11.51 1.07
CA MET A 740 3.76 10.36 1.67
C MET A 740 5.27 10.45 1.42
N TYR A 741 6.05 10.10 2.43
CA TYR A 741 7.52 10.11 2.40
C TYR A 741 8.04 8.69 2.62
N PRO A 742 8.14 7.87 1.56
CA PRO A 742 8.66 6.52 1.65
C PRO A 742 10.19 6.52 1.85
N VAL A 743 10.68 5.73 2.80
CA VAL A 743 12.10 5.46 3.02
C VAL A 743 12.35 3.96 3.16
N LEU A 744 13.44 3.46 2.57
CA LEU A 744 13.84 2.04 2.57
C LEU A 744 15.19 1.87 3.26
N PHE A 745 15.23 1.05 4.31
CA PHE A 745 16.47 0.57 4.91
C PHE A 745 16.56 -0.94 4.76
N ASN A 746 17.64 -1.44 4.14
CA ASN A 746 17.86 -2.86 3.89
C ASN A 746 19.09 -3.38 4.65
N VAL A 747 18.95 -4.55 5.28
CA VAL A 747 20.05 -5.37 5.78
C VAL A 747 19.74 -6.83 5.47
N GLY A 748 20.56 -7.46 4.63
CA GLY A 748 20.36 -8.87 4.29
C GLY A 748 20.48 -9.82 5.49
N ILE A 749 19.45 -10.63 5.73
CA ILE A 749 19.48 -11.65 6.81
C ILE A 749 19.28 -13.04 6.21
N ASN A 750 20.34 -13.60 5.66
CA ASN A 750 20.44 -15.01 5.24
C ASN A 750 21.91 -15.41 5.05
N GLU A 751 22.17 -16.66 4.66
CA GLU A 751 23.47 -17.17 4.28
C GLU A 751 24.07 -16.45 3.06
N GLN A 752 23.24 -16.06 2.10
CA GLN A 752 23.68 -15.38 0.88
C GLN A 752 24.24 -13.99 1.17
N GLN A 753 23.72 -13.28 2.17
CA GLN A 753 24.31 -12.02 2.63
C GLN A 753 25.69 -12.25 3.27
N THR A 754 25.90 -13.37 3.99
CA THR A 754 27.26 -13.69 4.48
C THR A 754 28.23 -13.87 3.31
N LEU A 755 27.77 -14.45 2.19
CA LEU A 755 28.58 -14.57 0.99
C LEU A 755 28.85 -13.21 0.35
N ALA A 756 27.83 -12.34 0.25
CA ALA A 756 28.01 -10.97 -0.22
C ALA A 756 29.05 -10.19 0.60
N GLU A 757 28.93 -10.20 1.93
CA GLU A 757 29.85 -9.48 2.82
C GLU A 757 31.29 -10.00 2.78
N ARG A 758 31.50 -11.28 2.43
CA ARG A 758 32.84 -11.89 2.40
C ARG A 758 33.48 -11.86 1.03
N PHE A 759 32.68 -12.04 -0.03
CA PHE A 759 33.17 -12.33 -1.38
C PHE A 759 32.43 -11.57 -2.48
N GLY A 760 31.32 -10.92 -2.16
CA GLY A 760 30.48 -10.21 -3.13
C GLY A 760 30.52 -8.70 -2.95
N ASP A 761 29.45 -8.04 -3.40
CA ASP A 761 29.32 -6.59 -3.41
C ASP A 761 28.12 -6.16 -2.53
N THR A 762 28.38 -5.31 -1.52
CA THR A 762 27.36 -4.74 -0.63
C THR A 762 27.01 -3.29 -0.96
N THR A 763 27.64 -2.70 -1.99
CA THR A 763 27.49 -1.28 -2.33
C THR A 763 26.05 -0.90 -2.66
N LEU A 764 25.27 -1.79 -3.29
CA LEU A 764 23.85 -1.54 -3.55
C LEU A 764 23.08 -1.26 -2.24
N GLN A 765 23.30 -2.06 -1.20
CA GLN A 765 22.64 -1.87 0.09
C GLN A 765 23.14 -0.60 0.80
N GLU A 766 24.44 -0.34 0.75
CA GLU A 766 25.05 0.85 1.35
C GLU A 766 24.50 2.13 0.71
N ASN A 767 24.45 2.18 -0.62
CA ASN A 767 23.88 3.29 -1.38
C ASN A 767 22.40 3.51 -1.06
N ILE A 768 21.59 2.44 -1.07
CA ILE A 768 20.16 2.54 -0.72
C ILE A 768 20.01 3.11 0.70
N ASN A 769 20.72 2.57 1.69
CA ASN A 769 20.61 3.03 3.07
C ASN A 769 21.07 4.48 3.23
N GLN A 770 22.13 4.89 2.53
CA GLN A 770 22.66 6.24 2.59
C GLN A 770 21.72 7.25 1.90
N GLU A 771 21.18 6.93 0.72
CA GLU A 771 20.17 7.73 0.02
C GLU A 771 18.93 7.95 0.91
N ASN A 772 18.44 6.88 1.55
CA ASN A 772 17.23 6.94 2.37
C ASN A 772 17.45 7.59 3.75
N LEU A 773 18.68 7.60 4.26
CA LEU A 773 19.03 8.40 5.43
C LEU A 773 18.87 9.90 5.15
N GLU A 774 19.29 10.37 3.97
CA GLU A 774 19.15 11.78 3.61
C GLU A 774 17.67 12.16 3.44
N LEU A 775 16.86 11.32 2.79
CA LEU A 775 15.40 11.51 2.72
C LEU A 775 14.75 11.58 4.11
N LEU A 776 15.19 10.72 5.04
CA LEU A 776 14.68 10.72 6.42
C LEU A 776 15.08 12.00 7.17
N LYS A 777 16.31 12.49 6.99
CA LYS A 777 16.78 13.76 7.56
C LYS A 777 16.00 14.95 7.01
N GLU A 778 15.73 14.97 5.71
CA GLU A 778 14.89 16.00 5.08
C GLU A 778 13.48 16.01 5.65
N TYR A 779 12.85 14.83 5.81
CA TYR A 779 11.55 14.73 6.45
C TYR A 779 11.58 15.21 7.91
N TYR A 780 12.60 14.81 8.69
CA TYR A 780 12.75 15.23 10.08
C TYR A 780 12.93 16.75 10.20
N LYS A 781 13.72 17.36 9.31
CA LYS A 781 13.87 18.82 9.22
C LYS A 781 12.53 19.49 8.92
N LEU A 782 11.80 19.01 7.92
CA LEU A 782 10.48 19.55 7.57
C LEU A 782 9.47 19.42 8.73
N PHE A 783 9.52 18.30 9.45
CA PHE A 783 8.67 18.05 10.62
C PHE A 783 8.98 19.06 11.73
N THR A 784 10.25 19.19 12.13
CA THR A 784 10.68 20.10 13.20
C THR A 784 10.46 21.57 12.89
N GLU A 785 10.51 21.97 11.61
CA GLU A 785 10.20 23.34 11.17
C GLU A 785 8.71 23.69 11.26
N LYS A 786 7.82 22.69 11.10
CA LYS A 786 6.37 22.93 10.92
C LYS A 786 5.50 22.45 12.05
N MET A 787 6.00 21.56 12.92
CA MET A 787 5.23 20.94 13.99
C MET A 787 5.75 21.38 15.35
N PRO A 788 4.86 21.70 16.32
CA PRO A 788 5.29 21.93 17.69
C PRO A 788 5.77 20.61 18.33
N PRO A 789 6.67 20.67 19.33
CA PRO A 789 7.24 19.47 19.97
C PRO A 789 6.20 18.52 20.58
N ASP A 790 5.07 19.08 21.03
CA ASP A 790 4.01 18.37 21.75
C ASP A 790 3.15 17.46 20.85
N CYS A 791 3.33 17.50 19.52
CA CYS A 791 2.57 16.66 18.57
C CYS A 791 3.14 15.24 18.40
N LEU A 792 4.27 14.92 19.04
CA LEU A 792 4.88 13.60 18.95
C LEU A 792 4.22 12.61 19.94
N PRO A 793 4.11 11.32 19.59
CA PRO A 793 3.63 10.32 20.54
C PRO A 793 4.55 10.23 21.76
N HIS A 794 3.96 10.09 22.94
CA HIS A 794 4.71 9.90 24.16
C HIS A 794 5.14 8.43 24.32
N PHE A 795 6.44 8.19 24.25
CA PHE A 795 7.06 6.89 24.54
C PHE A 795 7.71 6.91 25.93
N GLN A 796 7.75 5.77 26.62
CA GLN A 796 8.44 5.65 27.91
C GLN A 796 9.93 5.91 27.75
N GLU A 797 10.52 5.39 26.67
CA GLU A 797 11.92 5.62 26.36
C GLU A 797 12.09 7.03 25.75
N GLN A 798 12.55 7.97 26.57
CA GLN A 798 12.80 9.38 26.19
C GLN A 798 14.12 9.56 25.44
N ASN A 799 14.35 8.78 24.39
CA ASN A 799 15.48 8.98 23.48
C ASN A 799 15.22 10.18 22.58
N ASP A 800 16.18 11.11 22.53
CA ASP A 800 16.15 12.26 21.60
C ASP A 800 16.19 11.76 20.15
N LEU A 801 15.21 12.20 19.34
CA LEU A 801 15.10 11.87 17.92
C LEU A 801 16.35 12.26 17.14
N LYS A 802 16.98 13.39 17.49
CA LYS A 802 18.22 13.82 16.85
C LYS A 802 19.36 12.85 17.16
N GLY A 803 19.50 12.44 18.42
CA GLY A 803 20.46 11.40 18.82
C GLY A 803 20.23 10.06 18.11
N LEU A 804 18.97 9.64 17.93
CA LEU A 804 18.64 8.43 17.18
C LEU A 804 19.06 8.54 15.70
N LEU A 805 18.85 9.69 15.06
CA LEU A 805 19.28 9.94 13.67
C LEU A 805 20.81 9.93 13.53
N GLU A 806 21.52 10.52 14.49
CA GLU A 806 22.98 10.49 14.53
C GLU A 806 23.50 9.05 14.71
N ASN A 807 22.88 8.27 15.60
CA ASN A 807 23.20 6.85 15.79
C ASN A 807 22.92 6.03 14.53
N LEU A 808 21.83 6.31 13.82
CA LEU A 808 21.52 5.66 12.55
C LEU A 808 22.58 5.99 11.49
N HIS A 809 22.98 7.26 11.38
CA HIS A 809 24.05 7.68 10.49
C HIS A 809 25.37 6.95 10.80
N GLN A 810 25.77 6.90 12.07
CA GLN A 810 26.97 6.18 12.50
C GLN A 810 26.89 4.68 12.16
N ASN A 811 25.73 4.05 12.36
CA ASN A 811 25.54 2.63 12.07
C ASN A 811 25.56 2.30 10.58
N ILE A 812 25.09 3.21 9.72
CA ILE A 812 25.17 3.06 8.25
C ILE A 812 26.63 3.17 7.78
N GLN A 813 27.41 4.06 8.39
CA GLN A 813 28.84 4.22 8.10
C GLN A 813 29.71 3.11 8.71
N ALA A 814 29.21 2.44 9.77
CA ALA A 814 29.92 1.38 10.44
C ALA A 814 30.01 0.12 9.57
N LYS A 815 31.23 -0.37 9.34
CA LYS A 815 31.49 -1.65 8.66
C LYS A 815 31.26 -2.85 9.60
N LYS A 816 30.01 -3.03 10.03
CA LYS A 816 29.56 -4.12 10.91
C LYS A 816 28.79 -5.16 10.09
N ARG A 817 29.16 -6.44 10.24
CA ARG A 817 28.48 -7.56 9.57
C ARG A 817 27.01 -7.61 9.97
N LYS A 818 26.11 -7.66 8.99
CA LYS A 818 24.65 -7.66 9.15
C LYS A 818 24.20 -6.71 10.26
N ASN A 819 24.52 -5.43 10.08
CA ASN A 819 24.24 -4.42 11.11
C ASN A 819 22.73 -4.16 11.28
N VAL A 820 22.04 -5.06 11.99
CA VAL A 820 20.59 -5.01 12.22
C VAL A 820 20.14 -3.81 13.05
N GLU A 821 21.06 -3.13 13.74
CA GLU A 821 20.76 -1.89 14.48
C GLU A 821 20.27 -0.78 13.56
N ILE A 822 20.69 -0.75 12.29
CA ILE A 822 20.15 0.18 11.27
C ILE A 822 18.63 0.03 11.19
N MET A 823 18.12 -1.20 11.17
CA MET A 823 16.69 -1.49 11.04
C MET A 823 15.94 -1.10 12.31
N TRP A 824 16.49 -1.43 13.47
CA TRP A 824 15.90 -1.10 14.77
C TRP A 824 15.82 0.42 14.98
N LEU A 825 16.89 1.16 14.70
CA LEU A 825 16.92 2.61 14.81
C LEU A 825 15.92 3.26 13.84
N ALA A 826 15.89 2.82 12.58
CA ALA A 826 14.92 3.34 11.60
C ALA A 826 13.47 3.06 12.01
N ALA A 827 13.19 1.88 12.57
CA ALA A 827 11.88 1.51 13.08
C ALA A 827 11.46 2.41 14.26
N THR A 828 12.35 2.60 15.24
CA THR A 828 12.10 3.45 16.41
C THR A 828 11.88 4.91 16.01
N ILE A 829 12.71 5.46 15.11
CA ILE A 829 12.54 6.81 14.57
C ILE A 829 11.18 6.94 13.86
N CYS A 830 10.82 5.97 13.03
CA CYS A 830 9.53 5.96 12.33
C CYS A 830 8.35 5.97 13.29
N ARG A 831 8.37 5.14 14.34
CA ARG A 831 7.31 5.10 15.37
C ARG A 831 7.21 6.40 16.15
N LYS A 832 8.36 6.97 16.55
CA LYS A 832 8.41 8.28 17.22
C LYS A 832 7.92 9.41 16.33
N LEU A 833 8.09 9.33 15.01
CA LEU A 833 7.58 10.30 14.04
C LEU A 833 6.17 9.99 13.53
N ASN A 834 5.39 9.18 14.25
CA ASN A 834 4.01 8.84 13.87
C ASN A 834 3.88 8.16 12.48
N GLY A 835 4.96 7.57 11.97
CA GLY A 835 5.02 6.98 10.64
C GLY A 835 4.38 5.60 10.52
N VAL A 836 4.32 5.10 9.28
CA VAL A 836 3.83 3.76 8.94
C VAL A 836 5.00 2.79 8.81
N ARG A 837 4.91 1.65 9.49
CA ARG A 837 5.95 0.61 9.51
C ARG A 837 5.65 -0.53 8.54
N PHE A 838 6.64 -0.87 7.71
CA PHE A 838 6.60 -2.02 6.82
C PHE A 838 7.77 -2.97 7.11
N THR A 839 7.52 -4.28 6.99
CA THR A 839 8.57 -5.31 7.01
C THR A 839 8.50 -6.20 5.77
N CYS A 840 9.61 -6.22 5.03
CA CYS A 840 9.75 -6.88 3.75
C CYS A 840 10.91 -7.87 3.75
N CYS A 841 10.64 -9.06 3.20
CA CYS A 841 11.68 -10.00 2.76
C CYS A 841 11.23 -10.61 1.43
N LYS A 842 11.96 -11.59 0.89
CA LYS A 842 11.64 -12.22 -0.41
C LYS A 842 10.18 -12.61 -0.59
N SER A 843 9.50 -13.09 0.46
CA SER A 843 8.10 -13.54 0.34
C SER A 843 7.25 -13.20 1.56
N ALA A 844 7.71 -12.34 2.47
CA ALA A 844 7.06 -12.01 3.73
C ALA A 844 6.51 -13.18 4.54
N LYS A 845 7.25 -14.30 4.55
CA LYS A 845 6.90 -15.50 5.32
C LYS A 845 7.87 -15.71 6.47
N ASP A 846 9.01 -16.36 6.26
CA ASP A 846 9.88 -16.84 7.35
C ASP A 846 10.69 -15.71 8.02
N ARG A 847 11.56 -15.00 7.27
CA ARG A 847 12.43 -13.93 7.81
C ARG A 847 11.63 -12.77 8.39
N THR A 848 10.53 -12.40 7.72
CA THR A 848 9.60 -11.39 8.22
C THR A 848 9.00 -11.78 9.56
N SER A 849 8.68 -13.05 9.78
CA SER A 849 8.18 -13.52 11.09
C SER A 849 9.23 -13.34 12.18
N MET A 850 10.51 -13.55 11.86
CA MET A 850 11.61 -13.32 12.81
C MET A 850 11.74 -11.84 13.16
N SER A 851 11.69 -10.94 12.17
CA SER A 851 11.84 -9.49 12.43
C SER A 851 10.65 -8.90 13.17
N VAL A 852 9.43 -9.20 12.74
CA VAL A 852 8.19 -8.67 13.34
C VAL A 852 8.06 -9.06 14.81
N THR A 853 8.27 -10.34 15.13
CA THR A 853 8.18 -10.81 16.52
C THR A 853 9.29 -10.23 17.40
N LEU A 854 10.48 -9.97 16.83
CA LEU A 854 11.56 -9.31 17.53
C LEU A 854 11.26 -7.83 17.81
N GLU A 855 10.71 -7.10 16.84
CA GLU A 855 10.26 -5.72 17.03
C GLU A 855 9.16 -5.65 18.10
N GLN A 856 8.16 -6.52 18.01
CA GLN A 856 7.08 -6.61 19.01
C GLN A 856 7.63 -6.88 20.43
N CYS A 857 8.52 -7.86 20.60
CA CYS A 857 9.11 -8.15 21.91
C CYS A 857 10.01 -7.01 22.42
N SER A 858 10.67 -6.28 21.52
CA SER A 858 11.48 -5.10 21.88
C SER A 858 10.57 -3.98 22.38
N ILE A 859 9.46 -3.71 21.70
CA ILE A 859 8.45 -2.75 22.16
C ILE A 859 7.89 -3.17 23.53
N LEU A 860 7.58 -4.46 23.73
CA LEU A 860 7.11 -4.94 25.04
C LEU A 860 8.12 -4.68 26.16
N ARG A 861 9.42 -4.81 25.87
CA ARG A 861 10.50 -4.52 26.82
C ARG A 861 10.65 -3.03 27.08
N ASP A 862 10.72 -2.23 26.03
CA ASP A 862 11.11 -0.83 26.09
C ASP A 862 9.95 0.08 26.52
N GLU A 863 8.71 -0.26 26.11
CA GLU A 863 7.51 0.58 26.31
C GLU A 863 6.50 -0.01 27.31
N HIS A 864 6.56 -1.32 27.57
CA HIS A 864 5.64 -2.01 28.47
C HIS A 864 6.33 -2.78 29.61
N GLN A 865 7.63 -2.55 29.80
CA GLN A 865 8.39 -3.04 30.95
C GLN A 865 8.36 -4.57 31.09
N LEU A 866 8.35 -5.31 29.97
CA LEU A 866 8.49 -6.77 29.96
C LEU A 866 9.63 -7.20 30.88
N HIS A 867 9.35 -8.17 31.75
CA HIS A 867 10.36 -8.69 32.67
C HIS A 867 11.57 -9.21 31.88
N LYS A 868 12.79 -8.83 32.29
CA LYS A 868 14.04 -9.07 31.53
C LYS A 868 14.25 -10.54 31.20
N ASP A 869 13.94 -11.44 32.13
CA ASP A 869 14.08 -12.89 31.95
C ASP A 869 13.05 -13.51 30.99
N PHE A 870 12.01 -12.76 30.62
CA PHE A 870 10.94 -13.22 29.74
C PHE A 870 11.11 -12.79 28.29
N PHE A 871 12.11 -11.97 27.94
CA PHE A 871 12.30 -11.51 26.56
C PHE A 871 12.43 -12.66 25.55
N ILE A 872 13.33 -13.62 25.81
CA ILE A 872 13.51 -14.79 24.92
C ILE A 872 12.28 -15.69 24.96
N ARG A 873 11.67 -15.88 26.14
CA ARG A 873 10.48 -16.73 26.30
C ARG A 873 9.28 -16.18 25.51
N ALA A 874 9.07 -14.87 25.56
CA ALA A 874 8.04 -14.19 24.78
C ALA A 874 8.32 -14.33 23.29
N LEU A 875 9.57 -14.09 22.86
CA LEU A 875 9.97 -14.22 21.46
C LEU A 875 9.75 -15.64 20.92
N ASP A 876 10.15 -16.65 21.66
CA ASP A 876 9.97 -18.06 21.28
C ASP A 876 8.49 -18.46 21.29
N CYS A 877 7.72 -18.00 22.27
CA CYS A 877 6.27 -18.23 22.36
C CYS A 877 5.54 -17.62 21.17
N MET A 878 5.77 -16.34 20.86
CA MET A 878 5.15 -15.65 19.72
C MET A 878 5.61 -16.22 18.37
N ARG A 879 6.78 -16.85 18.27
CA ARG A 879 7.20 -17.52 17.01
C ARG A 879 6.62 -18.91 16.84
N ARG A 880 6.37 -19.61 17.95
CA ARG A 880 5.86 -21.00 17.95
C ARG A 880 4.34 -21.06 17.87
N GLU A 881 3.65 -20.20 18.63
CA GLU A 881 2.19 -20.20 18.78
C GLU A 881 1.54 -18.93 18.19
N GLY A 882 2.35 -18.11 17.51
CA GLY A 882 2.05 -16.82 16.86
C GLY A 882 0.97 -16.79 15.80
N CYS A 883 0.56 -15.58 15.44
CA CYS A 883 -0.13 -15.36 14.16
C CYS A 883 0.78 -15.68 12.96
N ARG A 884 2.07 -15.42 13.09
CA ARG A 884 3.05 -15.57 12.00
C ARG A 884 3.33 -17.03 11.60
N ILE A 885 3.24 -17.99 12.52
CA ILE A 885 3.32 -19.42 12.15
C ILE A 885 2.07 -19.87 11.40
N GLU A 886 0.91 -19.25 11.65
CA GLU A 886 -0.31 -19.51 10.88
C GLU A 886 -0.21 -18.97 9.45
N ASN A 887 0.55 -17.89 9.21
CA ASN A 887 0.90 -17.47 7.85
C ASN A 887 1.70 -18.55 7.12
N VAL A 888 2.64 -19.20 7.81
CA VAL A 888 3.40 -20.34 7.25
C VAL A 888 2.44 -21.48 6.90
N LEU A 889 1.52 -21.83 7.80
CA LEU A 889 0.47 -22.82 7.54
C LEU A 889 -0.40 -22.45 6.33
N LYS A 890 -0.85 -21.20 6.20
CA LYS A 890 -1.64 -20.74 5.05
C LYS A 890 -0.88 -20.94 3.72
N ASN A 891 0.43 -20.66 3.73
CA ASN A 891 1.31 -20.72 2.56
C ASN A 891 1.72 -22.15 2.16
N VAL A 892 2.18 -22.97 3.11
CA VAL A 892 2.80 -24.28 2.83
C VAL A 892 2.09 -25.46 3.49
N LYS A 893 0.94 -25.24 4.13
CA LYS A 893 0.14 -26.24 4.85
C LYS A 893 0.87 -26.97 5.99
N CYS A 894 1.95 -26.36 6.49
CA CYS A 894 2.73 -26.87 7.62
C CYS A 894 3.14 -25.71 8.55
N ARG A 895 3.17 -25.95 9.87
CA ARG A 895 3.68 -25.01 10.89
C ARG A 895 5.20 -25.19 11.09
N LYS A 896 5.98 -25.10 10.01
CA LYS A 896 7.45 -25.14 10.06
C LYS A 896 8.05 -24.06 9.16
N TYR A 897 8.88 -23.19 9.74
CA TYR A 897 9.68 -22.22 9.00
C TYR A 897 10.66 -22.94 8.07
N ALA A 898 10.79 -22.43 6.85
CA ALA A 898 11.60 -23.05 5.79
C ALA A 898 13.10 -22.70 5.93
N PHE A 899 13.69 -22.98 7.09
CA PHE A 899 15.12 -22.84 7.36
C PHE A 899 15.74 -24.20 7.68
N ASN A 900 17.01 -24.38 7.31
CA ASN A 900 17.83 -25.49 7.82
C ASN A 900 18.88 -24.99 8.83
N MET A 901 19.42 -25.92 9.64
CA MET A 901 20.36 -25.59 10.71
C MET A 901 21.60 -24.83 10.23
N ILE A 902 22.14 -25.21 9.06
CA ILE A 902 23.34 -24.59 8.48
C ILE A 902 23.06 -23.14 8.08
N GLN A 903 21.89 -22.86 7.48
CA GLN A 903 21.46 -21.51 7.16
C GLN A 903 21.33 -20.64 8.41
N LEU A 904 20.77 -21.19 9.49
CA LEU A 904 20.58 -20.46 10.74
C LEU A 904 21.90 -20.08 11.44
N MET A 905 23.00 -20.79 11.17
CA MET A 905 24.32 -20.37 11.66
C MET A 905 24.74 -19.00 11.11
N ALA A 906 24.24 -18.61 9.92
CA ALA A 906 24.47 -17.30 9.34
C ALA A 906 23.58 -16.19 9.91
N PHE A 907 22.53 -16.53 10.68
CA PHE A 907 21.59 -15.54 11.20
C PHE A 907 22.12 -14.93 12.51
N PRO A 908 21.87 -13.62 12.75
CA PRO A 908 22.03 -13.04 14.08
C PRO A 908 21.21 -13.82 15.12
N LYS A 909 21.70 -13.90 16.37
CA LYS A 909 21.14 -14.78 17.41
C LYS A 909 19.63 -14.59 17.61
N TYR A 910 19.17 -13.35 17.72
CA TYR A 910 17.75 -13.02 17.94
C TYR A 910 16.85 -13.25 16.72
N TYR A 911 17.42 -13.45 15.53
CA TYR A 911 16.66 -13.74 14.30
C TYR A 911 16.48 -15.24 14.04
N ARG A 912 16.92 -16.11 14.95
CA ARG A 912 16.77 -17.56 14.81
C ARG A 912 15.42 -18.03 15.36
N PRO A 913 14.68 -18.88 14.64
CA PRO A 913 13.45 -19.49 15.16
C PRO A 913 13.76 -20.46 16.31
N PRO A 914 12.80 -20.70 17.23
CA PRO A 914 12.96 -21.68 18.29
C PRO A 914 13.06 -23.11 17.74
N GLU A 915 13.74 -23.99 18.47
CA GLU A 915 13.92 -25.39 18.07
C GLU A 915 12.58 -26.14 17.91
N GLY A 916 12.52 -27.01 16.90
CA GLY A 916 11.30 -27.75 16.53
C GLY A 916 10.32 -26.98 15.65
N THR A 917 10.55 -25.68 15.39
CA THR A 917 9.67 -24.86 14.54
C THR A 917 10.18 -24.63 13.12
N TYR A 918 11.31 -25.23 12.73
CA TYR A 918 11.91 -25.10 11.41
C TYR A 918 12.37 -26.45 10.86
N GLY A 919 12.46 -26.54 9.53
CA GLY A 919 12.88 -27.76 8.81
C GLY A 919 12.15 -27.93 7.49
N LYS A 920 12.45 -29.01 6.77
CA LYS A 920 11.66 -29.38 5.58
C LYS A 920 10.28 -29.86 6.03
N ALA A 921 9.25 -29.49 5.27
CA ALA A 921 7.97 -30.18 5.37
C ALA A 921 8.21 -31.61 4.87
N ASP A 922 7.80 -32.60 5.65
CA ASP A 922 7.72 -33.98 5.16
C ASP A 922 6.53 -34.00 4.19
N THR A 923 6.82 -33.80 2.89
CA THR A 923 5.85 -33.90 1.79
C THR A 923 5.64 -35.34 1.39
#